data_AF-A0A9P7YX84-F1
#
_entry.id   AF-A0A9P7YX84-F1
#
_cell.length_a   1.000
_cell.length_b   1.000
_cell.length_c   1.000
_cell.angle_alpha   90.00
_cell.angle_beta   90.00
_cell.angle_gamma   90.00
#
_symmetry.space_group_name_H-M   'P 1'
#
loop_
_entity.id
_entity.type
_entity.pdbx_description
1 polymer ?
#
loop_
_entity_poly.entity_id
_entity_poly.type
_entity_poly.pdbx_seq_one_letter_code
_entity_poly.pdbx_strand_id
1 'polypeptide(L)'
;MSQSKNAVELCALLVDEIYGELTSRIITILLRRGRLQIQPLGRHTRLTRRQLKHGLAILIQQHLVFFHETKSSTHYEANKDAAYNLIRTGKVLEVVENKFGGVAKDLVHSLFLMGHAKVPDLFEAYESGDHRATGDFGVSEKPATNGVNGHTNGHTSAHELRQTLVKLLDAGFIAPIYNQMFRSPTDLRNELETDLQASGGAFDGGAKGPKKKTALRDKLEQQLEDMRSTRPAWEGKGRKRDREIDSNGSNGSAKRRRIVEDGSDNDDDLKGDLLLNGDLTVYLNYEKLAVALRNQELVALAHTRIGDVTSQVYDKFLALLEPVIDRCQEHIDGGDGTTIRLKSVYNALPENVNVSLGIGKIGKDKIDTGALDRPQLKPQSEIEEDGDDDEDMIKDIGAVRPSVPQPRFIVDDDNPHDLFASVDEEERRMDDLNNHLRVLLADEAPFLRMCFDNEYTVDFPELVEYLKDKELAFYLRECFGPGGHRLVRVMQKLGKVDEKQLPQIALMKQKDIRTKLAEMQMAGMVDIQGVPRDASHTNARMIFLWHFDEERVKALFLEKIYKAMSRHLQRLDIVRRKNSGIVQLSQRSDVLSGTVALTEEQTNLISDFRKTESKFVLQISRLDGLVAIFKDY
;
A
#
# COMPACT_ATOMS: atom_id res chain seq x y z
N MET A 1 7.86 -19.07 -10.10
CA MET A 1 8.87 -19.28 -9.05
C MET A 1 8.41 -20.40 -8.13
N SER A 2 9.31 -21.30 -7.71
CA SER A 2 9.00 -22.28 -6.66
C SER A 2 8.52 -21.54 -5.41
N GLN A 3 7.44 -22.00 -4.78
CA GLN A 3 6.85 -21.31 -3.65
C GLN A 3 7.80 -21.35 -2.46
N SER A 4 8.04 -20.22 -1.78
CA SER A 4 8.81 -20.22 -0.54
C SER A 4 8.11 -21.11 0.49
N LYS A 5 8.81 -22.14 0.95
CA LYS A 5 8.29 -23.10 1.92
C LYS A 5 7.86 -22.41 3.22
N ASN A 6 8.61 -21.40 3.65
CA ASN A 6 8.35 -20.67 4.89
C ASN A 6 7.12 -19.75 4.75
N ALA A 7 6.91 -19.16 3.57
CA ALA A 7 5.71 -18.36 3.29
C ALA A 7 4.43 -19.23 3.32
N VAL A 8 4.50 -20.45 2.77
CA VAL A 8 3.39 -21.41 2.82
C VAL A 8 3.06 -21.82 4.26
N GLU A 9 4.09 -22.07 5.07
CA GLU A 9 3.93 -22.37 6.49
C GLU A 9 3.29 -21.19 7.25
N LEU A 10 3.75 -19.97 6.99
CA LEU A 10 3.19 -18.76 7.59
C LEU A 10 1.70 -18.59 7.28
N CYS A 11 1.32 -18.68 6.00
CA CYS A 11 -0.08 -18.53 5.58
C CYS A 11 -0.99 -19.60 6.21
N ALA A 12 -0.49 -20.82 6.36
CA ALA A 12 -1.24 -21.90 7.01
C ALA A 12 -1.48 -21.62 8.50
N LEU A 13 -0.49 -21.06 9.20
CA LEU A 13 -0.61 -20.67 10.62
C LEU A 13 -1.57 -19.50 10.80
N LEU A 14 -1.55 -18.50 9.92
CA LEU A 14 -2.47 -17.35 9.98
C LEU A 14 -3.93 -17.78 9.80
N VAL A 15 -4.19 -18.68 8.86
CA VAL A 15 -5.55 -19.23 8.66
C VAL A 15 -5.98 -20.10 9.85
N ASP A 16 -5.06 -20.84 10.47
CA ASP A 16 -5.34 -21.62 11.68
C ASP A 16 -5.72 -20.71 12.85
N GLU A 17 -5.00 -19.59 13.02
CA GLU A 17 -5.24 -18.64 14.10
C GLU A 17 -6.63 -17.96 14.01
N ILE A 18 -7.09 -17.65 12.79
CA ILE A 18 -8.34 -16.90 12.59
C ILE A 18 -9.54 -17.83 12.36
N TYR A 19 -9.38 -18.86 11.53
CA TYR A 19 -10.49 -19.71 11.05
C TYR A 19 -10.42 -21.16 11.54
N GLY A 20 -9.36 -21.52 12.27
CA GLY A 20 -9.20 -22.82 12.93
C GLY A 20 -8.65 -23.96 12.05
N GLU A 21 -8.55 -25.14 12.68
CA GLU A 21 -7.82 -26.28 12.13
C GLU A 21 -8.42 -26.83 10.82
N LEU A 22 -9.75 -26.81 10.69
CA LEU A 22 -10.44 -27.37 9.53
C LEU A 22 -10.05 -26.66 8.24
N THR A 23 -10.11 -25.33 8.25
CA THR A 23 -9.77 -24.47 7.09
C THR A 23 -8.27 -24.46 6.86
N SER A 24 -7.46 -24.40 7.93
CA SER A 24 -5.99 -24.48 7.83
C SER A 24 -5.50 -25.77 7.17
N ARG A 25 -6.10 -26.91 7.50
CA ARG A 25 -5.74 -28.20 6.89
C ARG A 25 -6.06 -28.26 5.40
N ILE A 26 -7.18 -27.66 4.98
CA ILE A 26 -7.56 -27.57 3.57
C ILE A 26 -6.59 -26.65 2.82
N ILE A 27 -6.36 -25.43 3.32
CA ILE A 27 -5.51 -24.45 2.63
C ILE A 27 -4.06 -24.90 2.58
N THR A 28 -3.54 -25.57 3.62
CA THR A 28 -2.17 -26.11 3.64
C THR A 28 -1.94 -27.10 2.50
N ILE A 29 -2.91 -27.96 2.20
CA ILE A 29 -2.80 -28.92 1.09
C ILE A 29 -2.87 -28.20 -0.25
N LEU A 30 -3.76 -27.23 -0.41
CA LEU A 30 -3.87 -26.42 -1.62
C LEU A 30 -2.61 -25.59 -1.88
N LEU A 31 -2.00 -25.00 -0.84
CA LEU A 31 -0.74 -24.26 -0.95
C LEU A 31 0.40 -25.17 -1.38
N ARG A 32 0.54 -26.35 -0.76
CA ARG A 32 1.67 -27.27 -1.04
C ARG A 32 1.56 -28.01 -2.38
N ARG A 33 0.33 -28.36 -2.80
CA ARG A 33 0.10 -29.20 -4.00
C ARG A 33 -0.46 -28.41 -5.19
N GLY A 34 -0.82 -27.15 -4.98
CA GLY A 34 -1.47 -26.33 -6.00
C GLY A 34 -2.92 -26.72 -6.22
N ARG A 35 -3.36 -26.58 -7.48
CA ARG A 35 -4.75 -26.74 -7.92
C ARG A 35 -5.26 -28.19 -7.72
N LEU A 36 -6.38 -28.36 -7.03
CA LEU A 36 -6.97 -29.68 -6.74
C LEU A 36 -8.50 -29.67 -6.86
N GLN A 37 -9.07 -30.82 -7.19
CA GLN A 37 -10.52 -31.07 -7.12
C GLN A 37 -10.94 -31.58 -5.73
N ILE A 38 -12.24 -31.59 -5.44
CA ILE A 38 -12.77 -32.01 -4.13
C ILE A 38 -12.40 -33.47 -3.75
N GLN A 39 -12.35 -34.38 -4.74
CA GLN A 39 -12.05 -35.80 -4.51
C GLN A 39 -10.58 -36.05 -4.09
N PRO A 40 -9.55 -35.58 -4.82
CA PRO A 40 -8.16 -35.68 -4.36
C PRO A 40 -7.91 -34.86 -3.09
N LEU A 41 -8.59 -33.71 -2.92
CA LEU A 41 -8.50 -32.91 -1.70
C LEU A 41 -8.94 -33.70 -0.47
N GLY A 42 -10.02 -34.50 -0.56
CA GLY A 42 -10.44 -35.38 0.53
C GLY A 42 -9.49 -36.53 0.82
N ARG A 43 -8.84 -37.09 -0.21
CA ARG A 43 -7.80 -38.13 0.00
C ARG A 43 -6.58 -37.59 0.74
N HIS A 44 -6.16 -36.37 0.41
CA HIS A 44 -4.98 -35.74 1.02
C HIS A 44 -5.26 -35.17 2.41
N THR A 45 -6.43 -34.56 2.61
CA THR A 45 -6.81 -34.02 3.91
C THR A 45 -7.35 -35.08 4.85
N ARG A 46 -7.80 -36.25 4.37
CA ARG A 46 -8.54 -37.27 5.15
C ARG A 46 -9.79 -36.71 5.84
N LEU A 47 -10.39 -35.67 5.25
CA LEU A 47 -11.65 -35.08 5.72
C LEU A 47 -12.84 -35.64 4.95
N THR A 48 -14.01 -35.64 5.59
CA THR A 48 -15.25 -36.04 4.93
C THR A 48 -15.69 -35.00 3.89
N ARG A 49 -16.47 -35.41 2.88
CA ARG A 49 -17.02 -34.47 1.88
C ARG A 49 -17.83 -33.32 2.51
N ARG A 50 -18.55 -33.58 3.60
CA ARG A 50 -19.32 -32.56 4.31
C ARG A 50 -18.41 -31.50 4.94
N GLN A 51 -17.36 -31.94 5.64
CA GLN A 51 -16.35 -31.06 6.24
C GLN A 51 -15.62 -30.24 5.17
N LEU A 52 -15.26 -30.86 4.05
CA LEU A 52 -14.63 -30.15 2.93
C LEU A 52 -15.52 -29.07 2.34
N LYS A 53 -16.80 -29.36 2.10
CA LYS A 53 -17.73 -28.35 1.57
C LYS A 53 -17.89 -27.17 2.53
N HIS A 54 -18.01 -27.45 3.82
CA HIS A 54 -18.11 -26.40 4.83
C HIS A 54 -16.84 -25.56 4.92
N GLY A 55 -15.67 -26.20 5.00
CA GLY A 55 -14.39 -25.48 5.03
C GLY A 55 -14.10 -24.69 3.75
N LEU A 56 -14.43 -25.24 2.58
CA LEU A 56 -14.29 -24.53 1.31
C LEU A 56 -15.26 -23.34 1.21
N ALA A 57 -16.49 -23.46 1.72
CA ALA A 57 -17.43 -22.35 1.75
C ALA A 57 -16.88 -21.16 2.55
N ILE A 58 -16.31 -21.43 3.73
CA ILE A 58 -15.66 -20.38 4.57
C ILE A 58 -14.46 -19.78 3.84
N LEU A 59 -13.61 -20.61 3.23
CA LEU A 59 -12.42 -20.12 2.52
C LEU A 59 -12.77 -19.27 1.29
N ILE A 60 -13.85 -19.59 0.57
CA ILE A 60 -14.34 -18.79 -0.56
C ILE A 60 -14.94 -17.48 -0.06
N GLN A 61 -15.74 -17.52 1.01
CA GLN A 61 -16.32 -16.34 1.65
C GLN A 61 -15.25 -15.29 2.00
N GLN A 62 -14.11 -15.76 2.49
CA GLN A 62 -12.98 -14.94 2.92
C GLN A 62 -11.95 -14.66 1.79
N HIS A 63 -12.27 -14.99 0.54
CA HIS A 63 -11.38 -14.81 -0.63
C HIS A 63 -10.00 -15.52 -0.53
N LEU A 64 -9.90 -16.54 0.32
CA LEU A 64 -8.67 -17.32 0.55
C LEU A 64 -8.47 -18.43 -0.49
N VAL A 65 -9.50 -18.77 -1.26
CA VAL A 65 -9.48 -19.82 -2.28
C VAL A 65 -10.13 -19.32 -3.56
N PHE A 66 -9.39 -19.45 -4.66
CA PHE A 66 -9.91 -19.33 -6.01
C PHE A 66 -10.60 -20.63 -6.43
N PHE A 67 -11.63 -20.51 -7.27
CA PHE A 67 -12.26 -21.65 -7.91
C PHE A 67 -12.38 -21.45 -9.41
N HIS A 68 -12.24 -22.53 -10.15
CA HIS A 68 -12.47 -22.57 -11.58
C HIS A 68 -13.40 -23.74 -11.91
N GLU A 69 -14.56 -23.40 -12.46
CA GLU A 69 -15.55 -24.37 -12.89
C GLU A 69 -15.36 -24.69 -14.37
N THR A 70 -15.01 -25.94 -14.65
CA THR A 70 -15.04 -26.51 -15.99
C THR A 70 -16.34 -27.31 -16.15
N LYS A 71 -16.80 -27.53 -17.39
CA LYS A 71 -18.03 -28.29 -17.72
C LYS A 71 -18.22 -29.62 -16.95
N SER A 72 -17.14 -30.24 -16.48
CA SER A 72 -17.16 -31.53 -15.77
C SER A 72 -16.67 -31.49 -14.32
N SER A 73 -15.99 -30.41 -13.88
CA SER A 73 -15.36 -30.40 -12.56
C SER A 73 -14.94 -29.01 -12.09
N THR A 74 -15.05 -28.79 -10.78
CA THR A 74 -14.54 -27.60 -10.08
C THR A 74 -13.16 -27.86 -9.51
N HIS A 75 -12.24 -26.94 -9.79
CA HIS A 75 -10.89 -26.94 -9.27
C HIS A 75 -10.73 -25.79 -8.28
N TYR A 76 -10.01 -26.04 -7.18
CA TYR A 76 -9.74 -25.08 -6.13
C TYR A 76 -8.23 -24.79 -6.08
N GLU A 77 -7.87 -23.53 -5.88
CA GLU A 77 -6.50 -23.05 -5.75
C GLU A 77 -6.42 -22.06 -4.58
N ALA A 78 -5.36 -22.08 -3.78
CA ALA A 78 -5.22 -21.18 -2.65
C ALA A 78 -4.73 -19.79 -3.08
N ASN A 79 -5.38 -18.74 -2.58
CA ASN A 79 -4.94 -17.36 -2.70
C ASN A 79 -3.97 -17.02 -1.56
N LYS A 80 -2.67 -16.95 -1.89
CA LYS A 80 -1.60 -16.68 -0.92
C LYS A 80 -1.60 -15.24 -0.45
N ASP A 81 -1.93 -14.31 -1.32
CA ASP A 81 -1.84 -12.89 -1.01
C ASP A 81 -2.95 -12.52 -0.04
N ALA A 82 -4.19 -13.01 -0.26
CA ALA A 82 -5.27 -12.88 0.72
C ALA A 82 -4.92 -13.57 2.06
N ALA A 83 -4.35 -14.77 2.03
CA ALA A 83 -3.96 -15.46 3.26
C ALA A 83 -2.86 -14.72 4.04
N TYR A 84 -1.91 -14.08 3.36
CA TYR A 84 -0.90 -13.25 3.99
C TYR A 84 -1.51 -11.96 4.56
N ASN A 85 -2.41 -11.30 3.84
CA ASN A 85 -3.03 -10.04 4.23
C ASN A 85 -3.81 -10.11 5.55
N LEU A 86 -4.20 -11.31 6.02
CA LEU A 86 -4.78 -11.53 7.35
C LEU A 86 -3.92 -10.93 8.47
N ILE A 87 -2.60 -10.92 8.32
CA ILE A 87 -1.68 -10.37 9.33
C ILE A 87 -1.73 -8.84 9.42
N ARG A 88 -2.22 -8.17 8.37
CA ARG A 88 -2.23 -6.71 8.23
C ARG A 88 -3.49 -6.06 8.79
N THR A 89 -4.46 -6.86 9.21
CA THR A 89 -5.75 -6.40 9.75
C THR A 89 -5.57 -5.27 10.76
N GLY A 90 -4.63 -5.40 11.72
CA GLY A 90 -4.37 -4.36 12.71
C GLY A 90 -3.90 -3.02 12.12
N LYS A 91 -2.89 -3.05 11.24
CA LYS A 91 -2.36 -1.84 10.59
C LYS A 91 -3.41 -1.19 9.68
N VAL A 92 -4.17 -2.00 8.94
CA VAL A 92 -5.25 -1.51 8.07
C VAL A 92 -6.31 -0.78 8.89
N LEU A 93 -6.74 -1.33 10.02
CA LEU A 93 -7.72 -0.69 10.89
C LEU A 93 -7.21 0.65 11.44
N GLU A 94 -5.94 0.73 11.81
CA GLU A 94 -5.30 1.97 12.25
C GLU A 94 -5.24 3.02 11.12
N VAL A 95 -4.89 2.62 9.89
CA VAL A 95 -4.90 3.53 8.73
C VAL A 95 -6.30 4.08 8.46
N VAL A 96 -7.31 3.21 8.49
CA VAL A 96 -8.70 3.58 8.23
C VAL A 96 -9.23 4.50 9.34
N GLU A 97 -8.91 4.21 10.60
CA GLU A 97 -9.28 5.05 11.75
C GLU A 97 -8.68 6.46 11.63
N ASN A 98 -7.39 6.56 11.30
CA ASN A 98 -6.69 7.83 11.17
C ASN A 98 -7.20 8.67 9.99
N LYS A 99 -7.65 8.04 8.89
CA LYS A 99 -8.12 8.73 7.68
C LYS A 99 -9.62 9.05 7.67
N PHE A 100 -10.44 8.11 8.14
CA PHE A 100 -11.90 8.16 7.98
C PHE A 100 -12.67 8.12 9.32
N GLY A 101 -11.98 7.97 10.45
CA GLY A 101 -12.56 7.98 11.79
C GLY A 101 -12.98 6.60 12.32
N GLY A 102 -13.44 6.57 13.57
CA GLY A 102 -13.79 5.33 14.28
C GLY A 102 -14.94 4.54 13.65
N VAL A 103 -15.95 5.22 13.09
CA VAL A 103 -17.06 4.56 12.40
C VAL A 103 -16.59 3.76 11.19
N ALA A 104 -15.61 4.29 10.44
CA ALA A 104 -15.03 3.61 9.30
C ALA A 104 -14.22 2.37 9.73
N LYS A 105 -13.49 2.46 10.84
CA LYS A 105 -12.76 1.33 11.43
C LYS A 105 -13.72 0.19 11.80
N ASP A 106 -14.83 0.51 12.45
CA ASP A 106 -15.82 -0.50 12.84
C ASP A 106 -16.47 -1.18 11.61
N LEU A 107 -16.80 -0.41 10.57
CA LEU A 107 -17.32 -0.95 9.31
C LEU A 107 -16.32 -1.90 8.64
N VAL A 108 -15.06 -1.48 8.53
CA VAL A 108 -13.99 -2.28 7.94
C VAL A 108 -13.71 -3.53 8.79
N HIS A 109 -13.74 -3.42 10.12
CA HIS A 109 -13.62 -4.56 11.02
C HIS A 109 -14.74 -5.59 10.81
N SER A 110 -15.98 -5.13 10.71
CA SER A 110 -17.13 -6.01 10.39
C SER A 110 -16.96 -6.69 9.03
N LEU A 111 -16.45 -5.98 8.01
CA LEU A 111 -16.13 -6.58 6.72
C LEU A 111 -15.00 -7.62 6.80
N PHE A 112 -13.98 -7.42 7.61
CA PHE A 112 -12.94 -8.44 7.84
C PHE A 112 -13.52 -9.73 8.42
N LEU A 113 -14.50 -9.64 9.32
CA LEU A 113 -15.13 -10.82 9.92
C LEU A 113 -16.05 -11.55 8.92
N MET A 114 -16.79 -10.81 8.09
CA MET A 114 -17.72 -11.37 7.11
C MET A 114 -17.05 -11.81 5.79
N GLY A 115 -15.86 -11.28 5.49
CA GLY A 115 -15.14 -11.44 4.23
C GLY A 115 -15.73 -10.54 3.13
N HIS A 116 -16.96 -10.84 2.75
CA HIS A 116 -17.80 -9.95 1.97
C HIS A 116 -19.24 -9.95 2.48
N ALA A 117 -19.92 -8.82 2.31
CA ALA A 117 -21.28 -8.67 2.79
C ALA A 117 -22.10 -7.79 1.85
N LYS A 118 -23.41 -7.99 1.86
CA LYS A 118 -24.32 -7.01 1.28
C LYS A 118 -24.36 -5.77 2.17
N VAL A 119 -24.54 -4.61 1.56
CA VAL A 119 -24.69 -3.34 2.29
C VAL A 119 -25.76 -3.38 3.41
N PRO A 120 -26.99 -3.92 3.21
CA PRO A 120 -27.96 -4.05 4.29
C PRO A 120 -27.48 -4.94 5.45
N ASP A 121 -26.86 -6.08 5.15
CA ASP A 121 -26.34 -7.01 6.17
C ASP A 121 -25.24 -6.35 7.00
N LEU A 122 -24.42 -5.48 6.38
CA LEU A 122 -23.38 -4.71 7.06
C LEU A 122 -23.98 -3.66 8.01
N PHE A 123 -25.09 -3.02 7.62
CA PHE A 123 -25.80 -2.09 8.51
C PHE A 123 -26.48 -2.81 9.66
N GLU A 124 -27.11 -3.97 9.42
CA GLU A 124 -27.71 -4.79 10.47
C GLU A 124 -26.64 -5.29 11.47
N ALA A 125 -25.48 -5.71 10.98
CA ALA A 125 -24.35 -6.11 11.83
C ALA A 125 -23.84 -4.95 12.71
N TYR A 126 -23.87 -3.71 12.20
CA TYR A 126 -23.50 -2.53 12.97
C TYR A 126 -24.57 -2.17 14.02
N GLU A 127 -25.85 -2.15 13.62
CA GLU A 127 -26.97 -1.78 14.50
C GLU A 127 -27.24 -2.80 15.62
N SER A 128 -27.01 -4.10 15.34
CA SER A 128 -27.17 -5.18 16.31
C SER A 128 -26.16 -5.15 17.46
N GLY A 129 -25.17 -4.25 17.41
CA GLY A 129 -24.34 -3.92 18.55
C GLY A 129 -23.43 -5.07 19.01
N ASP A 130 -22.98 -5.92 18.09
CA ASP A 130 -22.00 -6.99 18.38
C ASP A 130 -20.58 -6.46 18.67
N HIS A 131 -20.48 -5.18 19.07
CA HIS A 131 -19.31 -4.52 19.65
C HIS A 131 -18.83 -5.14 20.98
N ARG A 132 -19.33 -6.30 21.40
CA ARG A 132 -18.89 -7.00 22.61
C ARG A 132 -17.51 -7.65 22.48
N ALA A 133 -16.89 -7.59 21.30
CA ALA A 133 -15.52 -8.05 21.07
C ALA A 133 -14.43 -6.96 21.21
N THR A 134 -14.75 -5.72 21.63
CA THR A 134 -13.72 -4.76 22.08
C THR A 134 -13.25 -5.11 23.49
N GLY A 135 -12.48 -6.20 23.60
CA GLY A 135 -11.63 -6.45 24.74
C GLY A 135 -10.42 -5.50 24.69
N ASP A 136 -10.49 -4.43 25.48
CA ASP A 136 -9.36 -3.79 26.15
C ASP A 136 -8.14 -3.39 25.29
N PHE A 137 -8.24 -2.26 24.58
CA PHE A 137 -7.11 -1.37 24.30
C PHE A 137 -7.60 0.07 24.17
N GLY A 138 -7.35 0.89 25.20
CA GLY A 138 -7.40 2.35 25.09
C GLY A 138 -8.63 3.00 25.74
N VAL A 139 -8.36 3.71 26.83
CA VAL A 139 -9.26 4.60 27.56
C VAL A 139 -9.87 5.61 26.58
N SER A 140 -11.18 5.52 26.35
CA SER A 140 -11.98 6.66 25.93
C SER A 140 -13.15 6.77 26.89
N GLU A 141 -13.09 7.80 27.72
CA GLU A 141 -14.17 8.20 28.60
C GLU A 141 -15.45 8.40 27.77
N LYS A 142 -16.47 7.56 27.99
CA LYS A 142 -17.81 7.93 27.56
C LYS A 142 -18.26 9.09 28.43
N PRO A 143 -18.69 10.24 27.86
CA PRO A 143 -19.42 11.20 28.66
C PRO A 143 -20.76 10.55 29.02
N ALA A 144 -20.99 10.36 30.31
CA ALA A 144 -22.28 9.94 30.81
C ALA A 144 -23.29 11.05 30.51
N THR A 145 -24.10 10.89 29.46
CA THR A 145 -25.27 11.74 29.23
C THR A 145 -26.40 11.24 30.13
N ASN A 146 -26.59 11.93 31.24
CA ASN A 146 -27.84 11.88 32.00
C ASN A 146 -28.94 12.59 31.20
N GLY A 147 -30.06 11.91 30.96
CA GLY A 147 -31.30 12.48 30.41
C GLY A 147 -32.12 11.40 29.71
N VAL A 148 -33.04 10.70 30.37
CA VAL A 148 -34.42 11.17 30.60
C VAL A 148 -34.96 11.95 29.38
N ASN A 149 -35.13 11.25 28.26
CA ASN A 149 -36.30 11.35 27.39
C ASN A 149 -36.17 10.33 26.24
N GLY A 150 -37.11 9.39 26.16
CA GLY A 150 -37.15 8.30 25.20
C GLY A 150 -37.57 8.75 23.79
N HIS A 151 -36.73 9.51 23.11
CA HIS A 151 -36.78 9.65 21.65
C HIS A 151 -35.44 9.21 21.07
N THR A 152 -35.44 8.03 20.44
CA THR A 152 -34.26 7.36 19.91
C THR A 152 -33.73 8.08 18.66
N ASN A 153 -32.55 8.70 18.78
CA ASN A 153 -31.73 9.18 17.65
C ASN A 153 -31.12 8.02 16.84
N GLY A 154 -31.93 7.04 16.39
CA GLY A 154 -31.46 5.93 15.55
C GLY A 154 -31.21 6.34 14.09
N HIS A 155 -31.76 7.46 13.64
CA HIS A 155 -31.62 7.91 12.26
C HIS A 155 -30.26 8.57 11.96
N THR A 156 -29.62 9.18 12.96
CA THR A 156 -28.34 9.88 12.80
C THR A 156 -27.18 8.92 12.58
N SER A 157 -27.14 7.79 13.31
CA SER A 157 -26.10 6.77 13.14
C SER A 157 -26.18 6.07 11.79
N ALA A 158 -27.39 5.68 11.34
CA ALA A 158 -27.57 5.01 10.06
C ALA A 158 -27.19 5.90 8.85
N HIS A 159 -27.44 7.20 8.94
CA HIS A 159 -27.04 8.16 7.92
C HIS A 159 -25.52 8.39 7.92
N GLU A 160 -24.90 8.53 9.08
CA GLU A 160 -23.44 8.65 9.23
C GLU A 160 -22.70 7.42 8.67
N LEU A 161 -23.25 6.21 8.89
CA LEU A 161 -22.70 4.97 8.31
C LEU A 161 -22.79 4.96 6.79
N ARG A 162 -23.93 5.37 6.21
CA ARG A 162 -24.08 5.46 4.75
C ARG A 162 -23.08 6.43 4.14
N GLN A 163 -22.91 7.61 4.74
CA GLN A 163 -21.92 8.59 4.29
C GLN A 163 -20.50 8.05 4.38
N THR A 164 -20.18 7.35 5.48
CA THR A 164 -18.84 6.76 5.68
C THR A 164 -18.55 5.64 4.67
N LEU A 165 -19.54 4.79 4.40
CA LEU A 165 -19.42 3.74 3.40
C LEU A 165 -19.21 4.31 1.99
N VAL A 166 -19.92 5.37 1.63
CA VAL A 166 -19.72 6.08 0.36
C VAL A 166 -18.30 6.66 0.28
N LYS A 167 -17.81 7.31 1.35
CA LYS A 167 -16.43 7.84 1.39
C LYS A 167 -15.39 6.74 1.18
N LEU A 168 -15.60 5.55 1.76
CA LEU A 168 -14.70 4.41 1.60
C LEU A 168 -14.76 3.79 0.20
N LEU A 169 -15.93 3.81 -0.45
CA LEU A 169 -16.11 3.40 -1.84
C LEU A 169 -15.46 4.40 -2.80
N ASP A 170 -15.67 5.70 -2.59
CA ASP A 170 -15.10 6.78 -3.41
C ASP A 170 -13.57 6.81 -3.30
N ALA A 171 -13.01 6.50 -2.12
CA ALA A 171 -11.57 6.36 -1.91
C ALA A 171 -11.00 5.01 -2.41
N GLY A 172 -11.86 4.05 -2.79
CA GLY A 172 -11.46 2.74 -3.30
C GLY A 172 -10.94 1.75 -2.26
N PHE A 173 -11.08 2.04 -0.95
CA PHE A 173 -10.72 1.14 0.15
C PHE A 173 -11.68 -0.06 0.23
N ILE A 174 -12.93 0.20 -0.13
CA ILE A 174 -13.97 -0.82 -0.34
C ILE A 174 -14.31 -0.83 -1.83
N ALA A 175 -14.57 -2.01 -2.37
CA ALA A 175 -14.96 -2.16 -3.77
C ALA A 175 -16.14 -3.13 -3.92
N PRO A 176 -16.91 -3.03 -5.02
CA PRO A 176 -17.96 -4.00 -5.34
C PRO A 176 -17.36 -5.32 -5.78
N ILE A 177 -18.03 -6.42 -5.43
CA ILE A 177 -17.59 -7.76 -5.83
C ILE A 177 -18.02 -8.06 -7.26
N TYR A 178 -17.10 -8.67 -8.01
CA TYR A 178 -17.40 -9.24 -9.32
C TYR A 178 -16.85 -10.66 -9.44
N ASN A 179 -17.48 -11.47 -10.29
CA ASN A 179 -17.21 -12.91 -10.39
C ASN A 179 -15.76 -13.27 -10.75
N GLN A 180 -15.07 -12.40 -11.50
CA GLN A 180 -13.67 -12.63 -11.88
C GLN A 180 -12.71 -12.61 -10.68
N MET A 181 -13.06 -12.01 -9.53
CA MET A 181 -12.20 -12.00 -8.33
C MET A 181 -11.94 -13.39 -7.75
N PHE A 182 -12.84 -14.34 -7.99
CA PHE A 182 -12.69 -15.71 -7.51
C PHE A 182 -11.88 -16.60 -8.46
N ARG A 183 -11.43 -16.05 -9.59
CA ARG A 183 -10.61 -16.75 -10.59
C ARG A 183 -9.14 -16.50 -10.29
N SER A 184 -8.30 -17.53 -10.44
CA SER A 184 -6.87 -17.32 -10.27
C SER A 184 -6.30 -16.47 -11.42
N PRO A 185 -5.29 -15.61 -11.16
CA PRO A 185 -4.69 -14.79 -12.20
C PRO A 185 -4.10 -15.61 -13.36
N THR A 186 -3.60 -16.81 -13.06
CA THR A 186 -3.07 -17.75 -14.05
C THR A 186 -4.19 -18.27 -14.97
N ASP A 187 -5.35 -18.61 -14.41
CA ASP A 187 -6.49 -19.10 -15.19
C ASP A 187 -7.07 -17.99 -16.08
N LEU A 188 -7.15 -16.76 -15.58
CA LEU A 188 -7.57 -15.60 -16.37
C LEU A 188 -6.61 -15.35 -17.54
N ARG A 189 -5.29 -15.40 -17.28
CA ARG A 189 -4.25 -15.28 -18.31
C ARG A 189 -4.37 -16.34 -19.40
N ASN A 190 -4.56 -17.59 -19.00
CA ASN A 190 -4.68 -18.70 -19.94
C ASN A 190 -5.95 -18.59 -20.80
N GLU A 191 -7.06 -18.15 -20.21
CA GLU A 191 -8.33 -17.94 -20.92
C GLU A 191 -8.19 -16.84 -21.98
N LEU A 192 -7.59 -15.70 -21.62
CA LEU A 192 -7.28 -14.65 -22.58
C LEU A 192 -6.31 -15.11 -23.67
N GLU A 193 -5.30 -15.91 -23.32
CA GLU A 193 -4.38 -16.46 -24.31
C GLU A 193 -5.13 -17.36 -25.30
N THR A 194 -6.06 -18.20 -24.82
CA THR A 194 -6.90 -19.02 -25.69
C THR A 194 -7.84 -18.18 -26.54
N ASP A 195 -8.40 -17.10 -26.01
CA ASP A 195 -9.31 -16.20 -26.75
C ASP A 195 -8.55 -15.40 -27.82
N LEU A 196 -7.33 -14.95 -27.53
CA LEU A 196 -6.45 -14.29 -28.50
C LEU A 196 -5.98 -15.23 -29.61
N GLN A 197 -5.81 -16.51 -29.29
CA GLN A 197 -5.48 -17.54 -30.29
C GLN A 197 -6.72 -17.92 -31.12
N ALA A 198 -7.91 -17.96 -30.51
CA ALA A 198 -9.17 -18.33 -31.16
C ALA A 198 -9.78 -17.20 -32.01
N SER A 199 -9.55 -15.94 -31.64
CA SER A 199 -10.10 -14.77 -32.34
C SER A 199 -9.52 -14.53 -33.74
N GLY A 200 -8.50 -15.30 -34.15
CA GLY A 200 -7.92 -15.26 -35.49
C GLY A 200 -7.11 -13.99 -35.74
N GLY A 201 -5.79 -14.13 -35.98
CA GLY A 201 -4.92 -12.98 -36.20
C GLY A 201 -3.43 -13.33 -36.15
N ALA A 202 -2.58 -12.35 -35.82
CA ALA A 202 -1.11 -12.49 -35.81
C ALA A 202 -0.54 -13.60 -34.90
N PHE A 203 -1.38 -14.18 -34.04
CA PHE A 203 -1.04 -15.23 -33.06
C PHE A 203 -1.69 -16.59 -33.36
N ASP A 204 -2.31 -16.75 -34.53
CA ASP A 204 -2.86 -18.04 -34.99
C ASP A 204 -1.76 -19.11 -35.05
N GLY A 205 -2.04 -20.31 -34.52
CA GLY A 205 -1.09 -21.42 -34.41
C GLY A 205 0.02 -21.26 -33.36
N GLY A 206 -0.10 -20.27 -32.46
CA GLY A 206 0.77 -20.04 -31.30
C GLY A 206 2.00 -19.15 -31.57
N ALA A 207 2.50 -18.49 -30.52
CA ALA A 207 3.65 -17.58 -30.61
C ALA A 207 4.99 -18.34 -30.79
N LYS A 208 5.32 -18.68 -32.03
CA LYS A 208 6.61 -19.26 -32.40
C LYS A 208 7.66 -18.15 -32.62
N GLY A 209 8.71 -18.16 -31.79
CA GLY A 209 9.82 -17.20 -31.83
C GLY A 209 9.79 -16.13 -30.72
N PRO A 210 10.94 -15.56 -30.33
CA PRO A 210 11.03 -14.65 -29.18
C PRO A 210 10.19 -13.38 -29.36
N LYS A 211 10.23 -12.73 -30.53
CA LYS A 211 9.47 -11.51 -30.84
C LYS A 211 7.95 -11.70 -30.82
N LYS A 212 7.45 -12.83 -31.31
CA LYS A 212 6.01 -13.14 -31.24
C LYS A 212 5.57 -13.45 -29.81
N LYS A 213 6.46 -14.03 -28.99
CA LYS A 213 6.19 -14.30 -27.56
C LYS A 213 6.19 -13.04 -26.72
N THR A 214 7.01 -12.04 -27.04
CA THR A 214 6.94 -10.73 -26.37
C THR A 214 5.65 -10.02 -26.79
N ALA A 215 5.37 -9.91 -28.08
CA ALA A 215 4.15 -9.26 -28.57
C ALA A 215 2.84 -9.91 -28.04
N LEU A 216 2.82 -11.23 -27.84
CA LEU A 216 1.69 -11.91 -27.21
C LEU A 216 1.56 -11.54 -25.72
N ARG A 217 2.69 -11.47 -25.00
CA ARG A 217 2.70 -11.05 -23.59
C ARG A 217 2.22 -9.61 -23.43
N ASP A 218 2.73 -8.70 -24.26
CA ASP A 218 2.37 -7.29 -24.20
C ASP A 218 0.87 -7.11 -24.50
N LYS A 219 0.33 -7.83 -25.49
CA LYS A 219 -1.11 -7.81 -25.79
C LYS A 219 -1.97 -8.43 -24.68
N LEU A 220 -1.50 -9.51 -24.06
CA LEU A 220 -2.17 -10.12 -22.90
C LEU A 220 -2.19 -9.18 -21.70
N GLU A 221 -1.08 -8.49 -21.45
CA GLU A 221 -0.94 -7.51 -20.39
C GLU A 221 -1.86 -6.31 -20.62
N GLN A 222 -1.91 -5.80 -21.86
CA GLN A 222 -2.85 -4.76 -22.25
C GLN A 222 -4.31 -5.19 -22.05
N GLN A 223 -4.70 -6.40 -22.49
CA GLN A 223 -6.08 -6.89 -22.28
C GLN A 223 -6.42 -7.12 -20.80
N LEU A 224 -5.45 -7.57 -20.00
CA LEU A 224 -5.63 -7.66 -18.55
C LEU A 224 -5.84 -6.28 -17.93
N GLU A 225 -5.12 -5.27 -18.40
CA GLU A 225 -5.26 -3.90 -17.93
C GLU A 225 -6.59 -3.30 -18.40
N ASP A 226 -7.03 -3.56 -19.63
CA ASP A 226 -8.35 -3.16 -20.14
C ASP A 226 -9.49 -3.82 -19.34
N MET A 227 -9.37 -5.11 -19.00
CA MET A 227 -10.33 -5.78 -18.11
C MET A 227 -10.33 -5.23 -16.69
N ARG A 228 -9.19 -4.65 -16.25
CA ARG A 228 -9.09 -3.97 -14.95
C ARG A 228 -9.69 -2.57 -15.01
N SER A 229 -9.45 -1.80 -16.07
CA SER A 229 -10.04 -0.46 -16.24
C SER A 229 -11.55 -0.52 -16.45
N THR A 230 -12.06 -1.62 -17.03
CA THR A 230 -13.50 -1.90 -17.19
C THR A 230 -14.14 -2.58 -15.97
N ARG A 231 -13.43 -2.64 -14.82
CA ARG A 231 -14.05 -3.03 -13.53
C ARG A 231 -15.35 -2.24 -13.36
N PRO A 232 -16.44 -2.84 -12.83
CA PRO A 232 -17.64 -2.10 -12.50
C PRO A 232 -17.29 -1.05 -11.45
N ALA A 233 -16.94 0.15 -11.90
CA ALA A 233 -16.56 1.26 -11.06
C ALA A 233 -17.79 1.64 -10.24
N TRP A 234 -17.58 1.89 -8.95
CA TRP A 234 -18.60 2.53 -8.15
C TRP A 234 -18.84 3.93 -8.74
N GLU A 235 -20.00 4.11 -9.38
CA GLU A 235 -20.44 5.42 -9.86
C GLU A 235 -21.09 6.16 -8.69
N GLY A 236 -20.30 6.91 -7.91
CA GLY A 236 -20.78 7.75 -6.80
C GLY A 236 -21.78 8.85 -7.22
N LYS A 237 -21.98 9.05 -8.53
CA LYS A 237 -23.05 9.89 -9.07
C LYS A 237 -24.29 9.04 -9.21
N GLY A 238 -25.20 9.18 -8.25
CA GLY A 238 -26.52 8.57 -8.31
C GLY A 238 -27.09 8.73 -9.71
N ARG A 239 -27.43 7.60 -10.35
CA ARG A 239 -28.26 7.61 -11.54
C ARG A 239 -29.47 8.45 -11.17
N LYS A 240 -29.59 9.65 -11.74
CA LYS A 240 -30.89 10.32 -11.81
C LYS A 240 -31.80 9.21 -12.31
N ARG A 241 -32.77 8.78 -11.50
CA ARG A 241 -33.79 7.85 -12.00
C ARG A 241 -34.16 8.39 -13.37
N ASP A 242 -33.94 7.60 -14.41
CA ASP A 242 -34.66 7.82 -15.64
C ASP A 242 -36.11 7.80 -15.19
N ARG A 243 -36.70 9.00 -15.07
CA ARG A 243 -38.15 9.10 -14.99
C ARG A 243 -38.55 8.53 -16.33
N GLU A 244 -38.95 7.26 -16.34
CA GLU A 244 -39.81 6.74 -17.38
C GLU A 244 -40.96 7.75 -17.46
N ILE A 245 -40.87 8.60 -18.48
CA ILE A 245 -41.99 9.41 -18.89
C ILE A 245 -42.91 8.37 -19.51
N ASP A 246 -43.79 7.81 -18.67
CA ASP A 246 -44.99 7.15 -19.14
C ASP A 246 -45.70 8.16 -20.05
N SER A 247 -45.53 7.95 -21.35
CA SER A 247 -46.18 8.71 -22.41
C SER A 247 -47.64 8.27 -22.50
N ASN A 248 -48.39 8.44 -21.42
CA ASN A 248 -49.82 8.27 -21.44
C ASN A 248 -50.50 9.13 -20.36
N GLY A 249 -50.65 10.42 -20.67
CA GLY A 249 -51.29 11.37 -19.76
C GLY A 249 -51.49 12.72 -20.42
N SER A 250 -52.54 12.80 -21.24
CA SER A 250 -53.08 14.05 -21.78
C SER A 250 -53.42 15.07 -20.69
N ASN A 251 -53.13 16.34 -20.97
CA ASN A 251 -53.69 17.56 -20.35
C ASN A 251 -53.40 17.82 -18.86
N GLY A 252 -52.56 18.82 -18.59
CA GLY A 252 -52.45 19.42 -17.25
C GLY A 252 -51.53 20.64 -17.20
N SER A 253 -52.12 21.82 -17.43
CA SER A 253 -51.57 23.18 -17.21
C SER A 253 -50.51 23.31 -16.10
N ALA A 254 -49.24 23.53 -16.47
CA ALA A 254 -48.22 24.02 -15.56
C ALA A 254 -48.24 25.56 -15.51
N LYS A 255 -48.90 26.12 -14.49
CA LYS A 255 -48.75 27.53 -14.10
C LYS A 255 -47.28 27.78 -13.72
N ARG A 256 -46.62 28.69 -14.44
CA ARG A 256 -45.33 29.28 -14.06
C ARG A 256 -45.45 29.82 -12.63
N ARG A 257 -44.72 29.24 -11.67
CA ARG A 257 -44.49 29.89 -10.38
C ARG A 257 -43.37 30.90 -10.53
N ARG A 258 -43.69 32.09 -10.03
CA ARG A 258 -42.90 33.31 -9.98
C ARG A 258 -41.71 33.07 -9.04
N ILE A 259 -40.50 33.35 -9.52
CA ILE A 259 -39.30 33.47 -8.69
C ILE A 259 -39.50 34.72 -7.84
N VAL A 260 -39.46 34.56 -6.52
CA VAL A 260 -39.31 35.65 -5.55
C VAL A 260 -37.96 35.45 -4.91
N GLU A 261 -37.15 36.48 -5.10
CA GLU A 261 -35.81 36.70 -4.60
C GLU A 261 -35.92 37.04 -3.10
N ASP A 262 -35.41 36.15 -2.24
CA ASP A 262 -35.05 36.48 -0.86
C ASP A 262 -33.88 35.59 -0.45
N GLY A 263 -32.82 36.23 0.03
CA GLY A 263 -31.52 35.63 0.24
C GLY A 263 -31.43 34.90 1.59
N SER A 264 -31.01 33.64 1.52
CA SER A 264 -30.05 33.10 2.48
C SER A 264 -29.27 31.99 1.78
N ASP A 265 -28.00 32.25 1.47
CA ASP A 265 -27.02 31.24 1.12
C ASP A 265 -26.88 30.27 2.31
N ASN A 266 -27.48 29.09 2.16
CA ASN A 266 -27.15 27.87 2.89
C ASN A 266 -27.39 26.73 1.91
N ASP A 267 -26.53 26.67 0.89
CA ASP A 267 -26.59 25.68 -0.19
C ASP A 267 -25.69 24.46 0.10
N ASP A 268 -25.82 23.87 1.30
CA ASP A 268 -25.05 22.66 1.68
C ASP A 268 -25.89 21.47 2.18
N ASP A 269 -27.22 21.56 2.22
CA ASP A 269 -28.09 20.53 2.84
C ASP A 269 -28.91 19.67 1.84
N LEU A 270 -28.61 19.68 0.54
CA LEU A 270 -29.31 18.84 -0.45
C LEU A 270 -28.39 18.10 -1.43
N LYS A 271 -27.20 17.67 -0.98
CA LYS A 271 -26.55 16.50 -1.60
C LYS A 271 -27.40 15.28 -1.29
N GLY A 272 -28.27 14.96 -2.25
CA GLY A 272 -29.31 13.95 -2.13
C GLY A 272 -28.81 12.65 -1.53
N ASP A 273 -29.66 12.04 -0.70
CA ASP A 273 -29.57 10.65 -0.24
C ASP A 273 -28.97 9.78 -1.34
N LEU A 274 -27.67 9.49 -1.22
CA LEU A 274 -26.98 8.55 -2.08
C LEU A 274 -27.55 7.18 -1.72
N LEU A 275 -28.64 6.82 -2.39
CA LEU A 275 -29.30 5.52 -2.29
C LEU A 275 -28.32 4.46 -2.80
N LEU A 276 -27.51 3.94 -1.89
CA LEU A 276 -26.77 2.70 -2.08
C LEU A 276 -27.75 1.62 -2.51
N ASN A 277 -27.51 0.97 -3.65
CA ASN A 277 -28.32 -0.17 -4.07
C ASN A 277 -28.24 -1.26 -3.00
N GLY A 278 -29.40 -1.67 -2.46
CA GLY A 278 -29.47 -2.68 -1.39
C GLY A 278 -28.91 -4.05 -1.77
N ASP A 279 -28.76 -4.35 -3.07
CA ASP A 279 -28.15 -5.58 -3.56
C ASP A 279 -26.63 -5.47 -3.80
N LEU A 280 -26.01 -4.34 -3.47
CA LEU A 280 -24.58 -4.18 -3.60
C LEU A 280 -23.84 -5.05 -2.57
N THR A 281 -23.01 -5.96 -3.07
CA THR A 281 -22.09 -6.76 -2.24
C THR A 281 -20.70 -6.14 -2.31
N VAL A 282 -20.13 -5.85 -1.14
CA VAL A 282 -18.86 -5.14 -1.00
C VAL A 282 -17.81 -6.00 -0.31
N TYR A 283 -16.54 -5.71 -0.61
CA TYR A 283 -15.36 -6.34 0.00
C TYR A 283 -14.22 -5.31 0.16
N LEU A 284 -13.19 -5.70 0.90
CA LEU A 284 -12.00 -4.87 1.12
C LEU A 284 -11.00 -4.95 -0.03
N ASN A 285 -10.60 -3.79 -0.55
CA ASN A 285 -9.60 -3.70 -1.59
C ASN A 285 -8.18 -3.72 -0.99
N TYR A 286 -7.61 -4.91 -0.88
CA TYR A 286 -6.24 -5.08 -0.37
C TYR A 286 -5.16 -4.39 -1.22
N GLU A 287 -5.39 -4.19 -2.52
CA GLU A 287 -4.42 -3.51 -3.39
C GLU A 287 -4.31 -2.02 -3.01
N LYS A 288 -5.46 -1.33 -2.85
CA LYS A 288 -5.50 0.08 -2.40
C LYS A 288 -5.00 0.24 -0.97
N LEU A 289 -5.33 -0.70 -0.10
CA LEU A 289 -4.83 -0.73 1.28
C LEU A 289 -3.29 -0.83 1.31
N ALA A 290 -2.68 -1.60 0.41
CA ALA A 290 -1.23 -1.67 0.30
C ALA A 290 -0.61 -0.32 -0.13
N VAL A 291 -1.28 0.43 -1.02
CA VAL A 291 -0.87 1.81 -1.41
C VAL A 291 -0.90 2.74 -0.20
N ALA A 292 -1.97 2.69 0.60
CA ALA A 292 -2.07 3.51 1.81
C ALA A 292 -0.97 3.17 2.84
N LEU A 293 -0.68 1.87 3.03
CA LEU A 293 0.42 1.42 3.91
C LEU A 293 1.79 1.86 3.39
N ARG A 294 2.04 1.76 2.06
CA ARG A 294 3.27 2.25 1.43
C ARG A 294 3.47 3.72 1.71
N ASN A 295 2.42 4.53 1.50
CA ASN A 295 2.50 5.97 1.70
C ASN A 295 2.89 6.31 3.16
N GLN A 296 2.33 5.61 4.15
CA GLN A 296 2.72 5.78 5.56
C GLN A 296 4.20 5.46 5.83
N GLU A 297 4.72 4.36 5.26
CA GLU A 297 6.14 4.00 5.39
C GLU A 297 7.06 5.03 4.73
N LEU A 298 6.66 5.59 3.59
CA LEU A 298 7.40 6.66 2.91
C LEU A 298 7.40 7.96 3.72
N VAL A 299 6.28 8.30 4.36
CA VAL A 299 6.20 9.45 5.28
C VAL A 299 7.10 9.23 6.51
N ALA A 300 7.11 8.02 7.09
CA ALA A 300 8.01 7.68 8.18
C ALA A 300 9.49 7.78 7.77
N LEU A 301 9.82 7.42 6.53
CA LEU A 301 11.16 7.63 5.98
C LEU A 301 11.51 9.13 5.91
N ALA A 302 10.61 9.98 5.41
CA ALA A 302 10.83 11.42 5.34
C ALA A 302 10.98 12.06 6.74
N HIS A 303 10.17 11.62 7.70
CA HIS A 303 10.24 12.06 9.10
C HIS A 303 11.59 11.72 9.73
N THR A 304 12.09 10.51 9.52
CA THR A 304 13.37 10.08 10.14
C THR A 304 14.60 10.71 9.48
N ARG A 305 14.52 11.08 8.19
CA ARG A 305 15.66 11.65 7.45
C ARG A 305 15.73 13.17 7.51
N ILE A 306 14.60 13.85 7.36
CA ILE A 306 14.56 15.31 7.18
C ILE A 306 13.94 15.98 8.39
N GLY A 307 12.74 15.54 8.79
CA GLY A 307 12.05 16.04 9.98
C GLY A 307 10.53 16.15 9.83
N ASP A 308 9.88 16.52 10.94
CA ASP A 308 8.43 16.40 11.12
C ASP A 308 7.63 17.26 10.13
N VAL A 309 7.98 18.54 9.96
CA VAL A 309 7.23 19.47 9.09
C VAL A 309 7.30 19.03 7.63
N THR A 310 8.49 18.67 7.14
CA THR A 310 8.67 18.17 5.77
C THR A 310 7.92 16.86 5.56
N SER A 311 7.87 15.98 6.56
CA SER A 311 7.12 14.73 6.47
C SER A 311 5.60 14.96 6.35
N GLN A 312 5.06 15.99 7.00
CA GLN A 312 3.64 16.36 6.88
C GLN A 312 3.33 16.97 5.50
N VAL A 313 4.23 17.79 4.95
CA VAL A 313 4.12 18.27 3.57
C VAL A 313 4.11 17.10 2.58
N TYR A 314 5.01 16.13 2.78
CA TYR A 314 5.09 14.94 1.95
C TYR A 314 3.87 14.02 2.10
N ASP A 315 3.30 13.88 3.29
CA ASP A 315 2.05 13.16 3.53
C ASP A 315 0.89 13.75 2.71
N LYS A 316 0.75 15.08 2.71
CA LYS A 316 -0.26 15.75 1.88
C LYS A 316 0.00 15.62 0.39
N PHE A 317 1.27 15.65 -0.02
CA PHE A 317 1.65 15.35 -1.40
C PHE A 317 1.20 13.94 -1.81
N LEU A 318 1.51 12.92 -1.01
CA LEU A 318 1.11 11.54 -1.31
C LEU A 318 -0.40 11.33 -1.26
N ALA A 319 -1.11 12.00 -0.35
CA ALA A 319 -2.57 11.96 -0.26
C ALA A 319 -3.26 12.50 -1.52
N LEU A 320 -2.63 13.43 -2.24
CA LEU A 320 -3.12 13.94 -3.53
C LEU A 320 -2.86 12.95 -4.69
N LEU A 321 -1.81 12.12 -4.62
CA LEU A 321 -1.55 11.05 -5.59
C LEU A 321 -2.39 9.80 -5.35
N GLU A 322 -2.76 9.52 -4.10
CA GLU A 322 -3.42 8.28 -3.70
C GLU A 322 -4.70 7.95 -4.49
N PRO A 323 -5.60 8.90 -4.82
CA PRO A 323 -6.80 8.59 -5.61
C PRO A 323 -6.48 8.06 -7.01
N VAL A 324 -5.37 8.48 -7.61
CA VAL A 324 -4.96 8.09 -8.97
C VAL A 324 -4.27 6.73 -8.98
N ILE A 325 -3.65 6.34 -7.86
CA ILE A 325 -2.84 5.11 -7.76
C ILE A 325 -3.65 4.00 -7.08
N ASP A 326 -3.98 2.95 -7.82
CA ASP A 326 -4.74 1.82 -7.29
C ASP A 326 -3.87 0.68 -6.76
N ARG A 327 -2.62 0.55 -7.24
CA ARG A 327 -1.70 -0.52 -6.83
C ARG A 327 -0.27 -0.01 -6.63
N CYS A 328 0.50 -0.72 -5.79
CA CYS A 328 1.92 -0.40 -5.60
C CYS A 328 2.80 -0.83 -6.78
N GLN A 329 2.51 -1.98 -7.41
CA GLN A 329 3.34 -2.61 -8.45
C GLN A 329 2.99 -2.21 -9.89
N GLU A 330 2.16 -1.18 -10.09
CA GLU A 330 1.89 -0.67 -11.43
C GLU A 330 3.11 0.08 -11.97
N HIS A 331 3.50 -0.22 -13.21
CA HIS A 331 4.42 0.64 -13.95
C HIS A 331 3.64 1.90 -14.32
N ILE A 332 3.86 2.97 -13.55
CA ILE A 332 3.27 4.27 -13.83
C ILE A 332 4.15 4.90 -14.91
N ASP A 333 3.79 4.70 -16.18
CA ASP A 333 4.27 5.58 -17.24
C ASP A 333 3.78 6.99 -16.85
N GLY A 334 4.70 7.95 -16.74
CA GLY A 334 4.47 9.29 -16.19
C GLY A 334 3.50 10.17 -17.00
N GLY A 335 2.25 9.74 -17.14
CA GLY A 335 1.16 10.47 -17.77
C GLY A 335 0.57 11.55 -16.87
N ASP A 336 -0.33 12.34 -17.45
CA ASP A 336 -0.90 13.61 -16.94
C ASP A 336 -1.58 13.56 -15.55
N GLY A 337 -1.71 12.39 -14.91
CA GLY A 337 -2.36 12.22 -13.61
C GLY A 337 -1.43 12.05 -12.41
N THR A 338 -0.12 11.90 -12.63
CA THR A 338 0.85 11.60 -11.54
C THR A 338 1.76 12.77 -11.19
N THR A 339 1.53 13.93 -11.80
CA THR A 339 2.19 15.19 -11.47
C THR A 339 1.29 16.04 -10.58
N ILE A 340 1.89 16.62 -9.54
CA ILE A 340 1.21 17.52 -8.62
C ILE A 340 1.86 18.89 -8.67
N ARG A 341 1.02 19.92 -8.82
CA ARG A 341 1.41 21.32 -8.72
C ARG A 341 1.60 21.75 -7.27
N LEU A 342 2.58 22.61 -7.03
CA LEU A 342 2.81 23.24 -5.72
C LEU A 342 1.54 23.85 -5.12
N LYS A 343 0.74 24.56 -5.93
CA LYS A 343 -0.52 25.18 -5.49
C LYS A 343 -1.55 24.16 -4.96
N SER A 344 -1.58 22.95 -5.52
CA SER A 344 -2.48 21.90 -5.05
C SER A 344 -2.07 21.41 -3.66
N VAL A 345 -0.77 21.28 -3.41
CA VAL A 345 -0.22 20.93 -2.08
C VAL A 345 -0.55 22.01 -1.06
N TYR A 346 -0.38 23.28 -1.43
CA TYR A 346 -0.72 24.42 -0.57
C TYR A 346 -2.19 24.39 -0.12
N ASN A 347 -3.11 24.19 -1.06
CA ASN A 347 -4.55 24.13 -0.77
C ASN A 347 -4.93 22.90 0.09
N ALA A 348 -4.18 21.81 0.00
CA ALA A 348 -4.44 20.58 0.77
C ALA A 348 -3.79 20.58 2.16
N LEU A 349 -2.86 21.51 2.41
CA LEU A 349 -2.13 21.60 3.67
C LEU A 349 -3.00 22.32 4.72
N PRO A 350 -3.21 21.73 5.90
CA PRO A 350 -4.03 22.38 6.91
C PRO A 350 -3.32 23.62 7.48
N GLU A 351 -4.10 24.65 7.81
CA GLU A 351 -3.59 25.96 8.24
C GLU A 351 -2.69 25.87 9.48
N ASN A 352 -2.96 24.89 10.35
CA ASN A 352 -2.23 24.61 11.58
C ASN A 352 -0.79 24.11 11.37
N VAL A 353 -0.42 23.68 10.16
CA VAL A 353 0.96 23.28 9.84
C VAL A 353 1.78 24.52 9.57
N ASN A 354 2.77 24.77 10.42
CA ASN A 354 3.67 25.89 10.27
C ASN A 354 4.87 25.52 9.38
N VAL A 355 4.76 25.89 8.11
CA VAL A 355 5.75 25.62 7.05
C VAL A 355 7.04 26.44 7.19
N SER A 356 7.04 27.45 8.06
CA SER A 356 8.25 28.25 8.30
C SER A 356 9.26 27.57 9.23
N LEU A 357 8.90 26.41 9.81
CA LEU A 357 9.70 25.63 10.74
C LEU A 357 10.42 24.47 10.05
N GLY A 358 11.61 24.12 10.54
CA GLY A 358 12.35 22.92 10.09
C GLY A 358 13.32 23.16 8.93
N ILE A 359 13.23 24.29 8.21
CA ILE A 359 14.22 24.70 7.21
C ILE A 359 14.98 25.92 7.71
N GLY A 360 16.31 25.83 7.69
CA GLY A 360 17.17 26.98 7.99
C GLY A 360 16.96 28.07 6.94
N LYS A 361 16.54 29.26 7.38
CA LYS A 361 16.39 30.43 6.50
C LYS A 361 17.78 30.92 6.06
N ILE A 362 18.24 30.46 4.90
CA ILE A 362 19.45 30.96 4.24
C ILE A 362 18.98 31.91 3.14
N GLY A 363 19.61 33.09 3.04
CA GLY A 363 19.28 34.09 2.01
C GLY A 363 19.45 33.52 0.60
N LYS A 364 18.54 33.86 -0.33
CA LYS A 364 18.49 33.36 -1.71
C LYS A 364 19.85 33.49 -2.43
N ASP A 365 20.66 34.50 -2.08
CA ASP A 365 22.01 34.77 -2.61
C ASP A 365 23.09 33.73 -2.25
N LYS A 366 22.80 32.81 -1.32
CA LYS A 366 23.74 31.78 -0.82
C LYS A 366 23.32 30.35 -1.22
N ILE A 367 22.27 30.18 -2.01
CA ILE A 367 21.72 28.87 -2.39
C ILE A 367 22.08 28.59 -3.84
N ASP A 368 22.95 27.61 -4.07
CA ASP A 368 23.33 27.17 -5.41
C ASP A 368 22.28 26.19 -5.95
N THR A 369 21.29 26.70 -6.69
CA THR A 369 20.16 25.90 -7.21
C THR A 369 20.51 25.08 -8.44
N GLY A 370 21.65 25.33 -9.08
CA GLY A 370 22.04 24.67 -10.34
C GLY A 370 22.35 23.18 -10.20
N ALA A 371 22.62 22.70 -8.99
CA ALA A 371 22.88 21.28 -8.71
C ALA A 371 21.61 20.44 -8.49
N LEU A 372 20.45 21.08 -8.30
CA LEU A 372 19.16 20.41 -8.08
C LEU A 372 18.52 19.93 -9.39
N ASP A 373 18.89 20.53 -10.51
CA ASP A 373 18.50 20.08 -11.84
C ASP A 373 19.35 18.87 -12.25
N ARG A 374 18.98 17.66 -11.78
CA ARG A 374 19.54 16.43 -12.35
C ARG A 374 19.26 16.41 -13.86
N PRO A 375 20.24 16.07 -14.72
CA PRO A 375 20.05 16.07 -16.16
C PRO A 375 18.91 15.11 -16.54
N GLN A 376 17.97 15.63 -17.32
CA GLN A 376 16.84 14.92 -17.90
C GLN A 376 17.34 13.69 -18.68
N LEU A 377 16.92 12.48 -18.28
CA LEU A 377 16.98 11.32 -19.16
C LEU A 377 15.87 11.49 -20.20
N LYS A 378 16.24 11.95 -21.40
CA LYS A 378 15.31 12.01 -22.54
C LYS A 378 14.78 10.60 -22.83
N PRO A 379 13.45 10.42 -23.02
CA PRO A 379 12.90 9.16 -23.50
C PRO A 379 13.51 8.81 -24.86
N GLN A 380 14.06 7.60 -25.00
CA GLN A 380 14.58 7.09 -26.26
C GLN A 380 13.42 6.67 -27.19
N SER A 381 12.89 7.63 -27.95
CA SER A 381 12.23 7.35 -29.23
C SER A 381 12.09 8.63 -30.03
N GLU A 382 13.04 8.90 -30.92
CA GLU A 382 12.78 9.21 -32.34
C GLU A 382 14.11 9.49 -33.06
N ILE A 383 14.14 9.06 -34.31
CA ILE A 383 15.29 8.93 -35.20
C ILE A 383 15.59 10.28 -35.84
N GLU A 384 16.90 10.55 -35.98
CA GLU A 384 17.61 11.47 -36.89
C GLU A 384 16.79 12.37 -37.83
N GLU A 385 17.07 13.67 -37.80
CA GLU A 385 17.34 14.42 -39.04
C GLU A 385 18.30 15.59 -38.74
N ASP A 386 19.42 15.57 -39.45
CA ASP A 386 20.47 16.60 -39.49
C ASP A 386 19.92 17.93 -40.02
N GLY A 387 20.42 19.03 -39.45
CA GLY A 387 20.16 20.38 -39.94
C GLY A 387 21.10 21.36 -39.27
N ASP A 388 22.28 21.52 -39.85
CA ASP A 388 23.17 22.67 -39.65
C ASP A 388 22.40 23.96 -39.89
N ASP A 389 22.56 24.94 -38.99
CA ASP A 389 22.62 26.36 -39.34
C ASP A 389 23.18 27.15 -38.15
N ASP A 390 24.43 27.59 -38.33
CA ASP A 390 25.05 28.69 -37.58
C ASP A 390 24.30 29.99 -37.87
N GLU A 391 24.00 30.81 -36.86
CA GLU A 391 24.26 32.26 -36.91
C GLU A 391 23.99 32.98 -35.57
N ASP A 392 24.94 33.87 -35.25
CA ASP A 392 24.84 35.13 -34.52
C ASP A 392 24.80 35.19 -32.98
N MET A 393 26.00 35.43 -32.45
CA MET A 393 26.24 36.21 -31.24
C MET A 393 25.69 37.65 -31.38
N ILE A 394 24.75 38.03 -30.52
CA ILE A 394 24.50 39.43 -30.18
C ILE A 394 24.64 39.61 -28.66
N LYS A 395 25.66 40.38 -28.29
CA LYS A 395 25.78 41.06 -26.98
C LYS A 395 24.83 42.26 -27.01
N ASP A 396 23.93 42.38 -26.03
CA ASP A 396 23.37 43.67 -25.60
C ASP A 396 22.96 43.58 -24.13
N ILE A 397 23.73 44.16 -23.21
CA ILE A 397 23.58 45.52 -22.65
C ILE A 397 22.28 45.64 -21.84
N GLY A 398 22.46 45.73 -20.52
CA GLY A 398 21.39 45.91 -19.55
C GLY A 398 20.53 47.15 -19.83
N ALA A 399 19.23 46.95 -19.91
CA ALA A 399 18.23 48.00 -19.96
C ALA A 399 17.32 47.87 -18.72
N VAL A 400 17.54 48.78 -17.77
CA VAL A 400 16.61 49.10 -16.69
C VAL A 400 15.32 49.62 -17.32
N ARG A 401 14.19 48.96 -17.07
CA ARG A 401 12.87 49.47 -17.47
C ARG A 401 12.39 50.50 -16.43
N PRO A 402 11.92 51.69 -16.85
CA PRO A 402 11.34 52.68 -15.95
C PRO A 402 9.90 52.30 -15.56
N SER A 403 9.55 52.55 -14.31
CA SER A 403 8.20 52.38 -13.78
C SER A 403 7.24 53.41 -14.38
N VAL A 404 6.13 52.92 -14.94
CA VAL A 404 5.00 53.74 -15.39
C VAL A 404 4.07 53.95 -14.18
N PRO A 405 3.71 55.20 -13.80
CA PRO A 405 2.74 55.42 -12.73
C PRO A 405 1.32 55.19 -13.25
N GLN A 406 0.58 54.27 -12.63
CA GLN A 406 -0.84 54.07 -12.92
C GLN A 406 -1.73 55.13 -12.23
N PRO A 407 -2.89 55.46 -12.82
CA PRO A 407 -3.74 56.56 -12.36
C PRO A 407 -4.52 56.20 -11.10
N ARG A 408 -4.65 57.18 -10.21
CA ARG A 408 -5.52 57.11 -9.02
C ARG A 408 -6.99 57.04 -9.45
N PHE A 409 -7.60 55.88 -9.31
CA PHE A 409 -9.05 55.77 -9.14
C PHE A 409 -9.37 55.98 -7.66
N ILE A 410 -10.20 56.98 -7.39
CA ILE A 410 -10.82 57.19 -6.08
C ILE A 410 -12.05 56.29 -6.04
N VAL A 411 -12.03 55.29 -5.17
CA VAL A 411 -13.20 54.54 -4.73
C VAL A 411 -13.13 54.48 -3.21
N ASP A 412 -14.27 54.79 -2.59
CA ASP A 412 -14.44 55.05 -1.16
C ASP A 412 -14.12 53.85 -0.25
N ASP A 413 -13.44 54.18 0.84
CA ASP A 413 -13.54 53.65 2.22
C ASP A 413 -13.80 52.14 2.42
N ASP A 414 -12.74 51.33 2.28
CA ASP A 414 -12.47 50.17 3.14
C ASP A 414 -10.94 49.94 3.22
N ASN A 415 -10.44 49.68 4.43
CA ASN A 415 -9.02 49.73 4.82
C ASN A 415 -8.06 48.90 3.92
N PRO A 416 -7.15 49.52 3.13
CA PRO A 416 -6.26 48.79 2.21
C PRO A 416 -5.15 47.97 2.90
N HIS A 417 -4.82 48.27 4.16
CA HIS A 417 -3.62 47.74 4.81
C HIS A 417 -3.70 46.25 5.17
N ASP A 418 -4.89 45.71 5.40
CA ASP A 418 -5.06 44.30 5.78
C ASP A 418 -4.95 43.34 4.59
N LEU A 419 -5.34 43.77 3.38
CA LEU A 419 -5.22 42.95 2.15
C LEU A 419 -3.77 42.79 1.67
N PHE A 420 -2.91 43.80 1.83
CA PHE A 420 -1.51 43.70 1.40
C PHE A 420 -0.67 42.82 2.35
N ALA A 421 -0.95 42.88 3.66
CA ALA A 421 -0.26 42.04 4.64
C ALA A 421 -0.62 40.55 4.47
N SER A 422 -1.89 40.23 4.14
CA SER A 422 -2.31 38.85 3.91
C SER A 422 -1.70 38.25 2.65
N VAL A 423 -1.55 39.03 1.57
CA VAL A 423 -0.91 38.57 0.32
C VAL A 423 0.57 38.27 0.53
N ASP A 424 1.28 39.11 1.30
CA ASP A 424 2.68 38.89 1.65
C ASP A 424 2.88 37.63 2.52
N GLU A 425 1.91 37.31 3.39
CA GLU A 425 1.95 36.11 4.22
C GLU A 425 1.69 34.82 3.42
N GLU A 426 0.73 34.84 2.50
CA GLU A 426 0.47 33.73 1.59
C GLU A 426 1.67 33.46 0.67
N GLU A 427 2.28 34.51 0.11
CA GLU A 427 3.46 34.38 -0.75
C GLU A 427 4.65 33.81 0.03
N ARG A 428 4.87 34.25 1.29
CA ARG A 428 5.90 33.67 2.16
C ARG A 428 5.63 32.21 2.51
N ARG A 429 4.38 31.85 2.81
CA ARG A 429 4.01 30.46 3.12
C ARG A 429 4.19 29.55 1.90
N MET A 430 3.91 30.06 0.71
CA MET A 430 4.18 29.39 -0.57
C MET A 430 5.68 29.20 -0.84
N ASP A 431 6.49 30.23 -0.58
CA ASP A 431 7.96 30.15 -0.70
C ASP A 431 8.55 29.14 0.29
N ASP A 432 8.11 29.16 1.55
CA ASP A 432 8.52 28.21 2.58
C ASP A 432 8.11 26.78 2.20
N LEU A 433 6.90 26.58 1.64
CA LEU A 433 6.43 25.28 1.13
C LEU A 433 7.31 24.77 -0.02
N ASN A 434 7.64 25.65 -0.97
CA ASN A 434 8.52 25.31 -2.09
C ASN A 434 9.90 24.86 -1.58
N ASN A 435 10.42 25.50 -0.53
CA ASN A 435 11.66 25.08 0.10
C ASN A 435 11.58 23.66 0.69
N HIS A 436 10.46 23.25 1.31
CA HIS A 436 10.28 21.88 1.79
C HIS A 436 10.28 20.84 0.67
N LEU A 437 9.63 21.14 -0.46
CA LEU A 437 9.66 20.25 -1.63
C LEU A 437 11.05 20.17 -2.26
N ARG A 438 11.79 21.29 -2.30
CA ARG A 438 13.18 21.32 -2.78
C ARG A 438 14.12 20.51 -1.89
N VAL A 439 13.93 20.52 -0.57
CA VAL A 439 14.72 19.69 0.35
C VAL A 439 14.45 18.20 0.10
N LEU A 440 13.20 17.81 -0.15
CA LEU A 440 12.84 16.44 -0.52
C LEU A 440 13.49 16.01 -1.86
N LEU A 441 13.60 16.93 -2.82
CA LEU A 441 14.25 16.69 -4.10
C LEU A 441 15.78 16.57 -3.96
N ALA A 442 16.38 17.31 -3.03
CA ALA A 442 17.83 17.35 -2.82
C ALA A 442 18.37 16.15 -2.03
N ASP A 443 17.52 15.41 -1.30
CA ASP A 443 17.96 14.30 -0.46
C ASP A 443 18.52 13.13 -1.30
N GLU A 444 19.37 12.30 -0.68
CA GLU A 444 19.88 11.10 -1.33
C GLU A 444 18.78 10.08 -1.64
N ALA A 445 17.71 10.04 -0.84
CA ALA A 445 16.53 9.24 -1.13
C ALA A 445 15.68 9.97 -2.18
N PRO A 446 15.29 9.30 -3.29
CA PRO A 446 14.55 9.93 -4.37
C PRO A 446 13.06 10.10 -4.00
N PHE A 447 12.77 10.98 -3.03
CA PHE A 447 11.39 11.25 -2.59
C PHE A 447 10.56 11.91 -3.68
N LEU A 448 11.14 12.89 -4.38
CA LEU A 448 10.47 13.66 -5.42
C LEU A 448 11.36 13.82 -6.64
N ARG A 449 10.73 13.85 -7.82
CA ARG A 449 11.31 14.30 -9.08
C ARG A 449 10.54 15.52 -9.57
N MET A 450 11.26 16.53 -10.05
CA MET A 450 10.65 17.69 -10.71
C MET A 450 10.44 17.36 -12.19
N CYS A 451 9.21 17.53 -12.67
CA CYS A 451 8.86 17.37 -14.09
C CYS A 451 8.98 18.70 -14.82
N PHE A 452 8.36 19.74 -14.26
CA PHE A 452 8.33 21.11 -14.77
C PHE A 452 8.39 22.09 -13.59
N ASP A 453 8.49 23.38 -13.87
CA ASP A 453 8.55 24.41 -12.84
C ASP A 453 7.32 24.34 -11.92
N ASN A 454 7.57 24.12 -10.62
CA ASN A 454 6.55 23.90 -9.58
C ASN A 454 5.63 22.68 -9.79
N GLU A 455 6.04 21.71 -10.62
CA GLU A 455 5.35 20.43 -10.82
C GLU A 455 6.27 19.25 -10.43
N TYR A 456 5.80 18.45 -9.47
CA TYR A 456 6.56 17.36 -8.86
C TYR A 456 5.83 16.02 -9.02
N THR A 457 6.58 14.94 -9.00
CA THR A 457 6.08 13.56 -9.00
C THR A 457 6.96 12.67 -8.11
N VAL A 458 6.54 11.42 -7.88
CA VAL A 458 7.27 10.43 -7.07
C VAL A 458 7.57 9.22 -7.95
N ASP A 459 8.86 8.91 -8.12
CA ASP A 459 9.30 7.70 -8.80
C ASP A 459 9.34 6.53 -7.79
N PHE A 460 8.17 5.93 -7.53
CA PHE A 460 8.04 4.84 -6.55
C PHE A 460 9.02 3.68 -6.76
N PRO A 461 9.29 3.19 -7.99
CA PRO A 461 10.23 2.08 -8.17
C PRO A 461 11.64 2.37 -7.64
N GLU A 462 12.17 3.57 -7.91
CA GLU A 462 13.50 3.97 -7.44
C GLU A 462 13.53 4.17 -5.92
N LEU A 463 12.48 4.79 -5.37
CA LEU A 463 12.36 5.04 -3.93
C LEU A 463 12.20 3.74 -3.13
N VAL A 464 11.45 2.78 -3.66
CA VAL A 464 11.29 1.47 -3.04
C VAL A 464 12.58 0.65 -3.13
N GLU A 465 13.31 0.73 -4.25
CA GLU A 465 14.60 0.05 -4.36
C GLU A 465 15.62 0.63 -3.37
N TYR A 466 15.64 1.96 -3.21
CA TYR A 466 16.41 2.62 -2.16
C TYR A 466 16.05 2.10 -0.75
N LEU A 467 14.76 1.92 -0.47
CA LEU A 467 14.30 1.34 0.81
C LEU A 467 14.78 -0.10 1.01
N LYS A 468 14.65 -0.95 -0.02
CA LYS A 468 15.14 -2.34 0.00
C LYS A 468 16.63 -2.38 0.30
N ASP A 469 17.42 -1.52 -0.34
CA ASP A 469 18.87 -1.44 -0.17
C ASP A 469 19.25 -0.95 1.23
N LYS A 470 18.53 0.06 1.74
CA LYS A 470 18.72 0.59 3.10
C LYS A 470 18.47 -0.48 4.16
N GLU A 471 17.36 -1.20 4.08
CA GLU A 471 17.01 -2.24 5.05
C GLU A 471 17.95 -3.44 4.95
N LEU A 472 18.35 -3.83 3.74
CA LEU A 472 19.34 -4.88 3.53
C LEU A 472 20.72 -4.49 4.08
N ALA A 473 21.13 -3.25 3.85
CA ALA A 473 22.36 -2.69 4.42
C ALA A 473 22.36 -2.73 5.95
N PHE A 474 21.24 -2.34 6.57
CA PHE A 474 21.06 -2.41 8.02
C PHE A 474 21.19 -3.86 8.52
N TYR A 475 20.47 -4.79 7.91
CA TYR A 475 20.55 -6.21 8.27
C TYR A 475 21.97 -6.79 8.14
N LEU A 476 22.68 -6.46 7.05
CA LEU A 476 24.06 -6.91 6.82
C LEU A 476 25.03 -6.34 7.86
N ARG A 477 24.84 -5.08 8.24
CA ARG A 477 25.66 -4.43 9.28
C ARG A 477 25.43 -5.05 10.64
N GLU A 478 24.19 -5.36 11.01
CA GLU A 478 23.85 -6.00 12.28
C GLU A 478 24.37 -7.45 12.34
N CYS A 479 24.27 -8.21 11.25
CA CYS A 479 24.71 -9.61 11.25
C CYS A 479 26.22 -9.79 11.14
N PHE A 480 26.89 -9.02 10.29
CA PHE A 480 28.30 -9.24 9.92
C PHE A 480 29.23 -8.12 10.40
N GLY A 481 28.68 -7.10 11.06
CA GLY A 481 29.40 -5.92 11.52
C GLY A 481 29.77 -4.96 10.39
N PRO A 482 30.48 -3.86 10.72
CA PRO A 482 30.88 -2.85 9.75
C PRO A 482 31.84 -3.37 8.68
N GLY A 483 32.66 -4.39 9.01
CA GLY A 483 33.58 -5.02 8.05
C GLY A 483 32.84 -5.79 6.95
N GLY A 484 31.84 -6.60 7.31
CA GLY A 484 31.03 -7.32 6.33
C GLY A 484 30.22 -6.39 5.43
N HIS A 485 29.56 -5.39 6.04
CA HIS A 485 28.82 -4.38 5.28
C HIS A 485 29.72 -3.60 4.31
N ARG A 486 30.95 -3.25 4.71
CA ARG A 486 31.92 -2.59 3.82
C ARG A 486 32.28 -3.47 2.62
N LEU A 487 32.52 -4.76 2.83
CA LEU A 487 32.85 -5.68 1.73
C LEU A 487 31.71 -5.79 0.71
N VAL A 488 30.45 -5.83 1.17
CA VAL A 488 29.27 -5.80 0.30
C VAL A 488 29.23 -4.51 -0.51
N ARG A 489 29.40 -3.34 0.11
CA ARG A 489 29.41 -2.05 -0.62
C ARG A 489 30.51 -1.98 -1.68
N VAL A 490 31.67 -2.56 -1.39
CA VAL A 490 32.77 -2.66 -2.38
C VAL A 490 32.34 -3.53 -3.56
N MET A 491 31.71 -4.69 -3.30
CA MET A 491 31.22 -5.59 -4.36
C MET A 491 30.04 -5.00 -5.15
N GLN A 492 29.15 -4.22 -4.52
CA GLN A 492 28.08 -3.52 -5.23
C GLN A 492 28.63 -2.46 -6.19
N LYS A 493 29.69 -1.75 -5.80
CA LYS A 493 30.31 -0.70 -6.64
C LYS A 493 31.22 -1.25 -7.75
N LEU A 494 32.00 -2.29 -7.47
CA LEU A 494 33.00 -2.84 -8.40
C LEU A 494 32.52 -4.10 -9.14
N GLY A 495 31.39 -4.67 -8.73
CA GLY A 495 30.90 -5.95 -9.21
C GLY A 495 31.71 -7.12 -8.64
N LYS A 496 32.32 -7.90 -9.53
CA LYS A 496 33.03 -9.14 -9.18
C LYS A 496 34.50 -8.83 -8.89
N VAL A 497 34.96 -9.15 -7.68
CA VAL A 497 36.28 -8.70 -7.19
C VAL A 497 37.15 -9.89 -6.80
N ASP A 498 38.44 -9.84 -7.16
CA ASP A 498 39.44 -10.81 -6.70
C ASP A 498 39.81 -10.53 -5.23
N GLU A 499 40.00 -11.60 -4.45
CA GLU A 499 40.34 -11.54 -3.03
C GLU A 499 41.64 -10.77 -2.76
N LYS A 500 42.56 -10.73 -3.73
CA LYS A 500 43.83 -9.99 -3.62
C LYS A 500 43.66 -8.47 -3.65
N GLN A 501 42.59 -7.97 -4.28
CA GLN A 501 42.33 -6.54 -4.42
C GLN A 501 41.57 -5.98 -3.22
N LEU A 502 40.77 -6.82 -2.54
CA LEU A 502 39.93 -6.42 -1.41
C LEU A 502 40.68 -5.74 -0.24
N PRO A 503 41.89 -6.16 0.18
CA PRO A 503 42.60 -5.50 1.29
C PRO A 503 42.92 -4.03 1.04
N GLN A 504 43.33 -3.71 -0.19
CA GLN A 504 43.70 -2.35 -0.57
C GLN A 504 42.46 -1.46 -0.64
N ILE A 505 41.36 -1.97 -1.20
CA ILE A 505 40.12 -1.20 -1.40
C ILE A 505 39.33 -1.06 -0.10
N ALA A 506 39.18 -2.14 0.67
CA ALA A 506 38.40 -2.14 1.92
C ALA A 506 39.18 -1.60 3.13
N LEU A 507 40.49 -1.37 2.97
CA LEU A 507 41.41 -0.97 4.04
C LEU A 507 41.31 -1.91 5.25
N MET A 508 41.39 -3.22 4.98
CA MET A 508 41.28 -4.30 5.96
C MET A 508 42.43 -5.29 5.79
N LYS A 509 42.81 -5.98 6.87
CA LYS A 509 43.85 -7.02 6.80
C LYS A 509 43.32 -8.22 6.01
N GLN A 510 44.16 -8.82 5.15
CA GLN A 510 43.78 -10.00 4.34
C GLN A 510 43.17 -11.13 5.19
N LYS A 511 43.75 -11.41 6.36
CA LYS A 511 43.26 -12.46 7.26
C LYS A 511 41.81 -12.21 7.68
N ASP A 512 41.49 -10.98 8.06
CA ASP A 512 40.16 -10.61 8.55
C ASP A 512 39.13 -10.64 7.41
N ILE A 513 39.53 -10.22 6.20
CA ILE A 513 38.71 -10.33 4.99
C ILE A 513 38.36 -11.79 4.71
N ARG A 514 39.35 -12.70 4.70
CA ARG A 514 39.11 -14.14 4.46
C ARG A 514 38.12 -14.73 5.44
N THR A 515 38.30 -14.46 6.73
CA THR A 515 37.39 -14.95 7.77
C THR A 515 35.97 -14.41 7.57
N LYS A 516 35.84 -13.10 7.26
CA LYS A 516 34.54 -12.47 7.07
C LYS A 516 33.84 -12.95 5.80
N LEU A 517 34.57 -13.11 4.69
CA LEU A 517 34.02 -13.65 3.43
C LEU A 517 33.55 -15.10 3.60
N ALA A 518 34.32 -15.93 4.31
CA ALA A 518 33.89 -17.29 4.61
C ALA A 518 32.61 -17.34 5.46
N GLU A 519 32.52 -16.49 6.49
CA GLU A 519 31.31 -16.33 7.32
C GLU A 519 30.09 -15.92 6.47
N MET A 520 30.27 -14.91 5.62
CA MET A 520 29.21 -14.39 4.74
C MET A 520 28.80 -15.41 3.67
N GLN A 521 29.73 -16.19 3.14
CA GLN A 521 29.46 -17.26 2.19
C GLN A 521 28.64 -18.38 2.83
N MET A 522 29.01 -18.83 4.03
CA MET A 522 28.25 -19.85 4.76
C MET A 522 26.82 -19.38 5.08
N ALA A 523 26.62 -18.07 5.26
CA ALA A 523 25.30 -17.47 5.47
C ALA A 523 24.51 -17.23 4.17
N GLY A 524 25.11 -17.49 3.01
CA GLY A 524 24.52 -17.31 1.68
C GLY A 524 24.49 -15.87 1.18
N MET A 525 25.26 -14.95 1.77
CA MET A 525 25.25 -13.52 1.41
C MET A 525 26.16 -13.19 0.23
N VAL A 526 27.26 -13.92 0.08
CA VAL A 526 28.28 -13.67 -0.96
C VAL A 526 28.65 -15.01 -1.58
N ASP A 527 28.86 -15.05 -2.89
CA ASP A 527 29.27 -16.25 -3.60
C ASP A 527 30.66 -16.09 -4.22
N ILE A 528 31.22 -17.25 -4.59
CA ILE A 528 32.47 -17.35 -5.33
C ILE A 528 32.15 -17.85 -6.74
N GLN A 529 32.61 -17.11 -7.75
CA GLN A 529 32.62 -17.55 -9.13
C GLN A 529 34.02 -17.98 -9.56
N GLY A 530 34.17 -19.25 -9.95
CA GLY A 530 35.38 -19.76 -10.59
C GLY A 530 35.38 -19.46 -12.09
N VAL A 531 36.39 -18.74 -12.57
CA VAL A 531 36.63 -18.50 -13.99
C VAL A 531 37.88 -19.28 -14.43
N PRO A 532 37.75 -20.24 -15.35
CA PRO A 532 38.89 -21.01 -15.83
C PRO A 532 39.81 -20.13 -16.70
N ARG A 533 41.12 -20.20 -16.48
CA ARG A 533 42.11 -19.53 -17.35
C ARG A 533 42.30 -20.27 -18.68
N ASP A 534 42.14 -21.59 -18.65
CA ASP A 534 42.29 -22.48 -19.80
C ASP A 534 41.14 -23.50 -19.85
N ALA A 535 40.97 -24.17 -20.98
CA ALA A 535 39.94 -25.19 -21.19
C ALA A 535 39.99 -26.39 -20.23
N SER A 536 41.07 -26.57 -19.46
CA SER A 536 41.25 -27.72 -18.57
C SER A 536 40.44 -27.68 -17.26
N HIS A 537 39.68 -26.61 -16.99
CA HIS A 537 38.80 -26.42 -15.81
C HIS A 537 39.41 -26.90 -14.46
N THR A 538 40.73 -26.86 -14.32
CA THR A 538 41.44 -27.38 -13.14
C THR A 538 41.55 -26.28 -12.09
N ASN A 539 41.32 -26.59 -10.80
CA ASN A 539 41.35 -25.59 -9.71
C ASN A 539 42.62 -24.73 -9.67
N ALA A 540 43.79 -25.30 -9.98
CA ALA A 540 45.06 -24.56 -10.01
C ALA A 540 45.12 -23.48 -11.10
N ARG A 541 44.30 -23.59 -12.15
CA ARG A 541 44.18 -22.63 -13.25
C ARG A 541 42.84 -21.87 -13.21
N MET A 542 42.14 -21.85 -12.07
CA MET A 542 40.94 -21.05 -11.90
C MET A 542 41.23 -19.75 -11.15
N ILE A 543 40.57 -18.67 -11.59
CA ILE A 543 40.49 -17.41 -10.85
C ILE A 543 39.19 -17.42 -10.09
N PHE A 544 39.23 -17.14 -8.79
CA PHE A 544 38.04 -17.07 -7.95
C PHE A 544 37.67 -15.60 -7.71
N LEU A 545 36.49 -15.21 -8.17
CA LEU A 545 35.96 -13.87 -7.99
C LEU A 545 34.83 -13.92 -6.97
N TRP A 546 34.88 -13.03 -5.99
CA TRP A 546 33.80 -12.84 -5.04
C TRP A 546 32.76 -11.89 -5.62
N HIS A 547 31.49 -12.21 -5.45
CA HIS A 547 30.41 -11.34 -5.87
C HIS A 547 29.22 -11.37 -4.92
N PHE A 548 28.51 -10.24 -4.88
CA PHE A 548 27.26 -10.08 -4.17
C PHE A 548 26.13 -10.09 -5.19
N ASP A 549 25.24 -11.08 -5.10
CA ASP A 549 24.04 -11.16 -5.92
C ASP A 549 22.87 -10.55 -5.13
N GLU A 550 22.55 -9.31 -5.45
CA GLU A 550 21.57 -8.50 -4.74
C GLU A 550 20.18 -9.13 -4.76
N GLU A 551 19.67 -9.51 -5.93
CA GLU A 551 18.33 -10.10 -6.07
C GLU A 551 18.21 -11.40 -5.28
N ARG A 552 19.22 -12.27 -5.38
CA ARG A 552 19.24 -13.54 -4.65
C ARG A 552 19.28 -13.31 -3.13
N VAL A 553 20.06 -12.34 -2.67
CA VAL A 553 20.16 -12.00 -1.24
C VAL A 553 18.87 -11.36 -0.73
N LYS A 554 18.23 -10.47 -1.51
CA LYS A 554 16.89 -9.91 -1.20
C LYS A 554 15.86 -11.03 -1.06
N ALA A 555 15.84 -12.01 -1.97
CA ALA A 555 14.95 -13.17 -1.89
C ALA A 555 15.24 -14.06 -0.67
N LEU A 556 16.52 -14.31 -0.35
CA LEU A 556 16.94 -15.06 0.84
C LEU A 556 16.54 -14.32 2.13
N PHE A 557 16.68 -13.00 2.16
CA PHE A 557 16.31 -12.17 3.29
C PHE A 557 14.80 -12.25 3.55
N LEU A 558 13.98 -12.12 2.50
CA LEU A 558 12.53 -12.31 2.57
C LEU A 558 12.16 -13.70 3.11
N GLU A 559 12.84 -14.76 2.66
CA GLU A 559 12.62 -16.12 3.19
C GLU A 559 12.95 -16.24 4.69
N LYS A 560 14.01 -15.57 5.15
CA LYS A 560 14.37 -15.50 6.58
C LYS A 560 13.33 -14.75 7.39
N ILE A 561 12.76 -13.67 6.86
CA ILE A 561 11.69 -12.91 7.51
C ILE A 561 10.45 -13.79 7.69
N TYR A 562 9.98 -14.48 6.64
CA TYR A 562 8.85 -15.42 6.77
C TYR A 562 9.10 -16.49 7.82
N LYS A 563 10.31 -17.06 7.84
CA LYS A 563 10.68 -18.06 8.85
C LYS A 563 10.66 -17.51 10.27
N ALA A 564 11.11 -16.27 10.47
CA ALA A 564 11.05 -15.60 11.76
C ALA A 564 9.60 -15.37 12.22
N MET A 565 8.75 -14.87 11.31
CA MET A 565 7.32 -14.68 11.58
C MET A 565 6.62 -15.99 11.96
N SER A 566 6.82 -17.07 11.20
CA SER A 566 6.24 -18.39 11.50
C SER A 566 6.68 -18.89 12.88
N ARG A 567 7.95 -18.72 13.24
CA ARG A 567 8.49 -19.10 14.56
C ARG A 567 7.88 -18.28 15.68
N HIS A 568 7.66 -16.97 15.47
CA HIS A 568 7.01 -16.12 16.46
C HIS A 568 5.55 -16.53 16.69
N LEU A 569 4.78 -16.84 15.62
CA LEU A 569 3.41 -17.34 15.73
C LEU A 569 3.34 -18.69 16.44
N GLN A 570 4.19 -19.65 16.06
CA GLN A 570 4.28 -20.95 16.74
C GLN A 570 4.64 -20.80 18.21
N ARG A 571 5.57 -19.89 18.52
CA ARG A 571 5.95 -19.62 19.91
C ARG A 571 4.81 -18.97 20.69
N LEU A 572 4.08 -18.05 20.08
CA LEU A 572 2.93 -17.39 20.66
C LEU A 572 1.83 -18.41 21.01
N ASP A 573 1.52 -19.34 20.10
CA ASP A 573 0.56 -20.42 20.34
C ASP A 573 1.00 -21.32 21.52
N ILE A 574 2.29 -21.70 21.59
CA ILE A 574 2.83 -22.44 22.75
C ILE A 574 2.63 -21.66 24.06
N VAL A 575 2.86 -20.34 24.06
CA VAL A 575 2.69 -19.49 25.24
C VAL A 575 1.20 -19.41 25.63
N ARG A 576 0.30 -19.22 24.67
CA ARG A 576 -1.16 -19.23 24.88
C ARG A 576 -1.65 -20.55 25.47
N ARG A 577 -1.21 -21.69 24.92
CA ARG A 577 -1.59 -23.03 25.43
C ARG A 577 -1.13 -23.26 26.86
N LYS A 578 0.12 -22.88 27.19
CA LYS A 578 0.67 -22.99 28.56
C LYS A 578 -0.13 -22.17 29.57
N ASN A 579 -0.59 -20.99 29.16
CA ASN A 579 -1.34 -20.07 30.02
C ASN A 579 -2.86 -20.17 29.83
N SER A 580 -3.36 -21.20 29.14
CA SER A 580 -4.78 -21.36 28.79
C SER A 580 -5.71 -21.32 30.01
N GLY A 581 -5.31 -21.93 31.13
CA GLY A 581 -6.10 -21.88 32.38
C GLY A 581 -6.25 -20.47 32.94
N ILE A 582 -5.21 -19.63 32.80
CA ILE A 582 -5.22 -18.23 33.25
C ILE A 582 -6.04 -17.36 32.29
N VAL A 583 -5.93 -17.60 30.98
CA VAL A 583 -6.74 -16.92 29.96
C VAL A 583 -8.22 -17.23 30.19
N GLN A 584 -8.58 -18.50 30.39
CA GLN A 584 -9.95 -18.91 30.70
C GLN A 584 -10.47 -18.30 31.99
N LEU A 585 -9.61 -18.17 33.01
CA LEU A 585 -9.95 -17.47 34.25
C LEU A 585 -10.27 -15.99 34.00
N SER A 586 -9.47 -15.32 33.17
CA SER A 586 -9.69 -13.90 32.83
C SER A 586 -10.95 -13.66 31.99
N GLN A 587 -11.40 -14.65 31.22
CA GLN A 587 -12.57 -14.56 30.34
C GLN A 587 -13.90 -14.93 31.04
N ARG A 588 -13.88 -15.28 32.33
CA ARG A 588 -15.11 -15.59 33.06
C ARG A 588 -15.94 -14.32 33.28
N SER A 589 -17.25 -14.45 33.16
CA SER A 589 -18.19 -13.32 33.22
C SER A 589 -18.20 -12.61 34.59
N ASP A 590 -17.92 -13.32 35.68
CA ASP A 590 -17.79 -12.79 37.04
C ASP A 590 -16.54 -11.90 37.21
N VAL A 591 -15.41 -12.32 36.63
CA VAL A 591 -14.17 -11.54 36.57
C VAL A 591 -14.32 -10.32 35.66
N LEU A 592 -14.93 -10.48 34.49
CA LEU A 592 -15.16 -9.40 33.52
C LEU A 592 -16.13 -8.33 34.04
N SER A 593 -17.14 -8.73 34.83
CA SER A 593 -18.08 -7.82 35.47
C SER A 593 -17.52 -7.16 36.74
N GLY A 594 -16.29 -7.50 37.14
CA GLY A 594 -15.65 -6.98 38.35
C GLY A 594 -16.29 -7.47 39.65
N THR A 595 -17.14 -8.50 39.59
CA THR A 595 -17.81 -9.07 40.77
C THR A 595 -16.88 -9.92 41.62
N VAL A 596 -15.87 -10.53 41.00
CA VAL A 596 -14.83 -11.33 41.67
C VAL A 596 -13.46 -10.72 41.39
N ALA A 597 -12.80 -10.26 42.45
CA ALA A 597 -11.42 -9.80 42.37
C ALA A 597 -10.46 -11.00 42.28
N LEU A 598 -9.56 -10.95 41.30
CA LEU A 598 -8.48 -11.92 41.16
C LEU A 598 -7.43 -11.71 42.25
N THR A 599 -6.69 -12.76 42.62
CA THR A 599 -5.56 -12.59 43.53
C THR A 599 -4.44 -11.79 42.88
N GLU A 600 -3.62 -11.10 43.69
CA GLU A 600 -2.49 -10.31 43.18
C GLU A 600 -1.57 -11.16 42.29
N GLU A 601 -1.28 -12.39 42.70
CA GLU A 601 -0.52 -13.36 41.89
C GLU A 601 -1.16 -13.63 40.52
N GLN A 602 -2.49 -13.84 40.46
CA GLN A 602 -3.20 -14.07 39.21
C GLN A 602 -3.20 -12.83 38.30
N THR A 603 -3.40 -11.64 38.88
CA THR A 603 -3.34 -10.39 38.12
C THR A 603 -1.95 -10.14 37.53
N ASN A 604 -0.89 -10.41 38.30
CA ASN A 604 0.50 -10.30 37.84
C ASN A 604 0.79 -11.28 36.71
N LEU A 605 0.36 -12.54 36.84
CA LEU A 605 0.53 -13.55 35.79
C LEU A 605 -0.21 -13.18 34.49
N ILE A 606 -1.43 -12.62 34.59
CA ILE A 606 -2.18 -12.13 33.42
C ILE A 606 -1.45 -10.95 32.77
N SER A 607 -1.02 -9.98 33.56
CA SER A 607 -0.24 -8.83 33.07
C SER A 607 1.02 -9.28 32.34
N ASP A 608 1.78 -10.20 32.94
CA ASP A 608 3.01 -10.71 32.35
C ASP A 608 2.75 -11.50 31.06
N PHE A 609 1.70 -12.32 31.05
CA PHE A 609 1.25 -12.99 29.83
C PHE A 609 0.90 -11.98 28.73
N ARG A 610 0.05 -10.99 29.01
CA ARG A 610 -0.34 -9.94 28.03
C ARG A 610 0.87 -9.15 27.52
N LYS A 611 1.84 -8.85 28.38
CA LYS A 611 3.12 -8.22 27.97
C LYS A 611 3.90 -9.12 27.03
N THR A 612 3.98 -10.43 27.30
CA THR A 612 4.68 -11.37 26.40
C THR A 612 3.96 -11.54 25.06
N GLU A 613 2.63 -11.63 25.08
CA GLU A 613 1.80 -11.71 23.87
C GLU A 613 1.96 -10.45 23.02
N SER A 614 1.82 -9.27 23.62
CA SER A 614 1.99 -7.98 22.94
C SER A 614 3.38 -7.84 22.30
N LYS A 615 4.44 -8.34 22.96
CA LYS A 615 5.80 -8.36 22.40
C LYS A 615 5.88 -9.20 21.12
N PHE A 616 5.28 -10.38 21.09
CA PHE A 616 5.28 -11.23 19.89
C PHE A 616 4.48 -10.61 18.75
N VAL A 617 3.28 -10.11 19.03
CA VAL A 617 2.43 -9.45 18.03
C VAL A 617 3.13 -8.22 17.45
N LEU A 618 3.76 -7.40 18.31
CA LEU A 618 4.53 -6.23 17.86
C LEU A 618 5.73 -6.63 16.99
N GLN A 619 6.47 -7.68 17.37
CA GLN A 619 7.58 -8.17 16.56
C GLN A 619 7.11 -8.66 15.18
N ILE A 620 5.99 -9.38 15.14
CA ILE A 620 5.38 -9.84 13.89
C ILE A 620 4.95 -8.64 13.02
N SER A 621 4.31 -7.63 13.60
CA SER A 621 3.90 -6.40 12.90
C SER A 621 5.10 -5.65 12.29
N ARG A 622 6.21 -5.54 13.02
CA ARG A 622 7.45 -4.95 12.52
C ARG A 622 8.05 -5.75 11.35
N LEU A 623 8.06 -7.08 11.47
CA LEU A 623 8.54 -7.96 10.39
C LEU A 623 7.65 -7.89 9.14
N ASP A 624 6.33 -7.73 9.29
CA ASP A 624 5.42 -7.48 8.17
C ASP A 624 5.76 -6.18 7.42
N GLY A 625 6.24 -5.13 8.10
CA GLY A 625 6.71 -3.91 7.42
C GLY A 625 7.86 -4.20 6.45
N LEU A 626 8.81 -5.05 6.86
CA LEU A 626 9.89 -5.52 5.97
C LEU A 626 9.36 -6.38 4.82
N VAL A 627 8.35 -7.23 5.05
CA VAL A 627 7.75 -8.00 3.95
C VAL A 627 7.08 -7.06 2.95
N ALA A 628 6.36 -6.05 3.42
CA ALA A 628 5.69 -5.07 2.56
C ALA A 628 6.71 -4.37 1.64
N ILE A 629 7.84 -3.91 2.18
CA ILE A 629 8.93 -3.30 1.40
C ILE A 629 9.49 -4.26 0.34
N PHE A 630 9.80 -5.51 0.70
CA PHE A 630 10.51 -6.41 -0.20
C PHE A 630 9.61 -7.14 -1.21
N LYS A 631 8.31 -7.27 -0.92
CA LYS A 631 7.36 -8.04 -1.75
C LYS A 631 6.31 -7.15 -2.44
N ASP A 632 5.70 -6.22 -1.72
CA ASP A 632 4.46 -5.60 -2.17
C ASP A 632 4.63 -4.20 -2.73
N TYR A 633 5.62 -3.45 -2.22
CA TYR A 633 5.96 -2.11 -2.69
C TYR A 633 6.77 -2.12 -3.98
#